data_AF-A0A7C4JZ27-F1
#
_entry.id   AF-A0A7C4JZ27-F1
#
_cell.length_a   1.000
_cell.length_b   1.000
_cell.length_c   1.000
_cell.angle_alpha   90.00
_cell.angle_beta   90.00
_cell.angle_gamma   90.00
#
_symmetry.space_group_name_H-M   'P 1'
#
loop_
_entity.id
_entity.type
_entity.pdbx_description
1 polymer ?
#
loop_
_entity_poly.entity_id
_entity_poly.type
_entity_poly.pdbx_seq_one_letter_code
_entity_poly.pdbx_strand_id
1 'polypeptide(L)'
;MRSFRFYLLNILISTLSAVGYGQDWNAIFTLETDAEYYMAEGNFSKAADTYAKALKKFPESANLKFKIGYCLLKTPDRKSEAISYLEEAVMKISDKYDAKSLKEPNAPPEALYHLGISYMYQNNFDNALKSFREYQGYIKPKDEQAKRMVEHAIASCENAKTFQKSPIGIKYNRLGPDFNNENDNFNAVVSGDGSTLAYTTRTSTGNKIFVAKKGEDGLWAKPVDITRNLGSKNLTTSYLSYEGTELYLIENDPKNSEIVVSFLQKRKWSSPVKAAKPINSKFNETHVCVTRDGNTVYFTSDRKGGQGGYDIWVSTINNGRWSDPINLGPNVNTPFDEATPFLSPDEKYLFFSSQGHNTMGGFDVFFTNLQGSPNVRNAGYPLNTTDDEIFYFPTSLSSGYISKFSPDGFGKLDIAEVEIIPLVDVKLNLMLADNAPLDKTYNVNVINNSTGEVVEKQSVKGKTQLSLKVKPGNYSVTAQGEGFEETKTPLNIPAKPDKSEYQASLMLNPRIVQQPVAQLEPPKEEPKAEVKPEVKPEPKPEVKPEARATDKPKAVEPGPKKEPVVKQTPKKETRPEVEKPKPEPKPAKALPPTPPPTAAPTPRMDFSKTSSTAMLAKATYSVQLMASLYPVDYNYFKLDSISVTISPDGYYRYSVGNTDNIKEIEELQQKVRSHGYSNVWVRINREHPGYTIQFLALQKPKSIKQFTDLSDVMVYRGHDGIYRYCVGKYSTPEEANADLAKIVGLGYSGAFVRELGK
;
A
#
# COMPACT_ATOMS: atom_id res chain seq x y z
N MET A 1 39.80 48.17 67.36
CA MET A 1 41.20 47.91 67.78
C MET A 1 41.31 46.43 68.17
N ARG A 2 42.47 45.77 67.95
CA ARG A 2 42.91 44.45 68.49
C ARG A 2 41.86 43.35 68.81
N SER A 3 41.93 42.28 68.01
CA SER A 3 41.88 40.84 68.40
C SER A 3 41.42 40.41 69.80
N PHE A 4 40.55 39.39 69.86
CA PHE A 4 40.55 38.38 70.93
C PHE A 4 40.33 36.96 70.37
N ARG A 5 40.54 35.92 71.18
CA ARG A 5 40.66 34.50 70.74
C ARG A 5 39.44 33.63 71.08
N PHE A 6 39.32 32.55 70.29
CA PHE A 6 39.07 31.14 70.66
C PHE A 6 37.76 30.42 70.25
N TYR A 7 38.00 29.32 69.53
CA TYR A 7 37.32 28.01 69.50
C TYR A 7 35.98 27.77 68.76
N LEU A 8 35.90 26.50 68.34
CA LEU A 8 34.78 25.69 67.86
C LEU A 8 34.14 26.04 66.50
N LEU A 9 34.67 25.33 65.50
CA LEU A 9 33.89 24.44 64.62
C LEU A 9 32.49 24.94 64.22
N ASN A 10 32.39 25.57 63.06
CA ASN A 10 31.19 25.48 62.24
C ASN A 10 31.54 25.30 60.77
N ILE A 11 30.75 24.46 60.10
CA ILE A 11 30.86 24.19 58.67
C ILE A 11 30.09 25.30 57.95
N LEU A 12 30.73 25.96 56.98
CA LEU A 12 29.97 26.68 55.96
C LEU A 12 30.49 26.31 54.57
N ILE A 13 29.72 25.44 53.92
CA ILE A 13 29.90 25.05 52.52
C ILE A 13 29.52 26.26 51.67
N SER A 14 30.48 26.83 50.94
CA SER A 14 30.18 27.73 49.83
C SER A 14 29.59 26.91 48.67
N THR A 15 28.27 26.95 48.54
CA THR A 15 27.52 26.09 47.62
C THR A 15 27.71 26.49 46.16
N LEU A 16 28.77 25.98 45.52
CA LEU A 16 28.77 25.81 44.07
C LEU A 16 28.01 24.52 43.73
N SER A 17 26.70 24.55 43.97
CA SER A 17 25.78 23.46 43.66
C SER A 17 25.65 23.31 42.15
N ALA A 18 26.60 22.61 41.53
CA ALA A 18 26.48 22.10 40.19
C ALA A 18 25.30 21.12 40.16
N VAL A 19 24.10 21.62 39.83
CA VAL A 19 22.93 20.81 39.52
C VAL A 19 23.23 20.12 38.19
N GLY A 20 24.00 19.05 38.28
CA GLY A 20 24.17 18.10 37.19
C GLY A 20 22.81 17.49 36.92
N TYR A 21 22.12 18.01 35.90
CA TYR A 21 20.97 17.38 35.28
C TYR A 21 21.44 16.06 34.64
N GLY A 22 21.65 15.04 35.47
CA GLY A 22 21.87 13.69 35.04
C GLY A 22 20.68 13.28 34.18
N GLN A 23 20.92 13.06 32.89
CA GLN A 23 19.89 12.61 31.98
C GLN A 23 19.23 11.36 32.54
N ASP A 24 17.91 11.39 32.71
CA ASP A 24 17.15 10.21 33.13
C ASP A 24 17.20 9.17 32.01
N TRP A 25 18.13 8.23 32.15
CA TRP A 25 18.35 7.13 31.22
C TRP A 25 17.15 6.18 31.14
N ASN A 26 16.35 6.07 32.21
CA ASN A 26 15.11 5.28 32.16
C ASN A 26 14.09 5.97 31.25
N ALA A 27 13.85 7.28 31.45
CA ALA A 27 13.01 8.11 30.58
C ALA A 27 13.63 8.44 29.20
N ILE A 28 14.74 7.79 28.84
CA ILE A 28 15.34 7.78 27.50
C ILE A 28 15.14 6.41 26.86
N PHE A 29 15.46 5.32 27.58
CA PHE A 29 15.29 3.96 27.08
C PHE A 29 13.83 3.57 26.83
N THR A 30 12.88 4.14 27.60
CA THR A 30 11.44 4.00 27.31
C THR A 30 11.07 4.60 25.96
N LEU A 31 11.62 5.75 25.56
CA LEU A 31 11.28 6.39 24.28
C LEU A 31 11.66 5.51 23.07
N GLU A 32 12.74 4.75 23.13
CA GLU A 32 13.06 3.78 22.08
C GLU A 32 12.10 2.59 22.12
N THR A 33 11.95 1.97 23.30
CA THR A 33 11.11 0.78 23.49
C THR A 33 9.65 1.04 23.08
N ASP A 34 9.10 2.21 23.43
CA ASP A 34 7.75 2.63 23.08
C ASP A 34 7.62 2.93 21.58
N ALA A 35 8.62 3.54 20.95
CA ALA A 35 8.58 3.86 19.52
C ALA A 35 8.72 2.61 18.63
N GLU A 36 9.60 1.68 19.01
CA GLU A 36 9.73 0.35 18.38
C GLU A 36 8.46 -0.48 18.58
N TYR A 37 7.82 -0.42 19.75
CA TYR A 37 6.49 -1.03 19.98
C TYR A 37 5.42 -0.39 19.07
N TYR A 38 5.36 0.94 18.98
CA TYR A 38 4.42 1.59 18.05
C TYR A 38 4.70 1.25 16.58
N MET A 39 5.95 1.03 16.17
CA MET A 39 6.24 0.49 14.82
C MET A 39 5.74 -0.94 14.64
N ALA A 40 5.96 -1.83 15.61
CA ALA A 40 5.52 -3.22 15.55
C ALA A 40 3.99 -3.35 15.49
N GLU A 41 3.25 -2.46 16.17
CA GLU A 41 1.78 -2.38 16.14
C GLU A 41 1.25 -1.59 14.92
N GLY A 42 2.10 -1.19 13.97
CA GLY A 42 1.74 -0.40 12.78
C GLY A 42 1.28 1.04 13.05
N ASN A 43 1.49 1.55 14.26
CA ASN A 43 1.08 2.90 14.68
C ASN A 43 2.17 3.95 14.36
N PHE A 44 2.52 4.06 13.07
CA PHE A 44 3.66 4.84 12.60
C PHE A 44 3.61 6.32 13.02
N SER A 45 2.43 6.95 13.09
CA SER A 45 2.31 8.33 13.59
C SER A 45 2.80 8.47 15.04
N LYS A 46 2.42 7.55 15.95
CA LYS A 46 2.91 7.57 17.34
C LYS A 46 4.39 7.22 17.44
N ALA A 47 4.89 6.36 16.55
CA ALA A 47 6.31 6.04 16.47
C ALA A 47 7.12 7.29 16.08
N ALA A 48 6.73 7.98 14.99
CA ALA A 48 7.32 9.25 14.56
C ALA A 48 7.34 10.29 15.68
N ASP A 49 6.19 10.52 16.34
CA ASP A 49 6.07 11.47 17.46
C ASP A 49 6.92 11.09 18.69
N THR A 50 7.27 9.81 18.84
CA THR A 50 8.07 9.31 19.97
C THR A 50 9.57 9.33 19.65
N TYR A 51 9.97 8.97 18.43
CA TYR A 51 11.33 9.23 17.94
C TYR A 51 11.64 10.74 17.90
N ALA A 52 10.68 11.60 17.55
CA ALA A 52 10.86 13.05 17.59
C ALA A 52 11.11 13.59 19.02
N LYS A 53 10.57 12.94 20.06
CA LYS A 53 10.89 13.25 21.47
C LYS A 53 12.31 12.78 21.84
N ALA A 54 12.79 11.68 21.26
CA ALA A 54 14.16 11.22 21.43
C ALA A 54 15.16 12.11 20.67
N LEU A 55 14.84 12.56 19.45
CA LEU A 55 15.68 13.44 18.63
C LEU A 55 15.94 14.78 19.34
N LYS A 56 14.96 15.32 20.09
CA LYS A 56 15.15 16.51 20.94
C LYS A 56 16.20 16.31 22.05
N LYS A 57 16.55 15.07 22.42
CA LYS A 57 17.64 14.73 23.34
C LYS A 57 18.96 14.41 22.62
N PHE A 58 18.89 13.98 21.35
CA PHE A 58 20.03 13.56 20.53
C PHE A 58 19.95 14.11 19.09
N PRO A 59 20.02 15.44 18.89
CA PRO A 59 19.73 16.09 17.59
C PRO A 59 20.70 15.69 16.45
N GLU A 60 21.89 15.21 16.80
CA GLU A 60 22.91 14.73 15.86
C GLU A 60 22.65 13.33 15.29
N SER A 61 21.65 12.59 15.80
CA SER A 61 21.40 11.21 15.37
C SER A 61 20.66 11.16 14.03
N ALA A 62 21.40 10.88 12.96
CA ALA A 62 20.82 10.63 11.64
C ALA A 62 19.96 9.35 11.61
N ASN A 63 20.29 8.33 12.42
CA ASN A 63 19.44 7.14 12.63
C ASN A 63 18.03 7.53 13.11
N LEU A 64 17.92 8.43 14.10
CA LEU A 64 16.60 8.90 14.56
C LEU A 64 15.85 9.69 13.50
N LYS A 65 16.53 10.54 12.72
CA LYS A 65 15.90 11.27 11.60
C LYS A 65 15.39 10.30 10.52
N PHE A 66 16.17 9.27 10.19
CA PHE A 66 15.73 8.18 9.33
C PHE A 66 14.47 7.45 9.87
N LYS A 67 14.47 7.01 11.14
CA LYS A 67 13.32 6.34 11.75
C LYS A 67 12.06 7.21 11.74
N ILE A 68 12.19 8.52 11.98
CA ILE A 68 11.09 9.50 11.87
C ILE A 68 10.57 9.56 10.42
N GLY A 69 11.46 9.81 9.46
CA GLY A 69 11.11 9.90 8.03
C GLY A 69 10.41 8.65 7.49
N TYR A 70 10.92 7.46 7.84
CA TYR A 70 10.29 6.17 7.51
C TYR A 70 8.85 6.07 8.06
N CYS A 71 8.64 6.44 9.33
CA CYS A 71 7.32 6.40 9.96
C CYS A 71 6.35 7.43 9.35
N LEU A 72 6.84 8.59 8.94
CA LEU A 72 6.05 9.62 8.25
C LEU A 72 5.62 9.15 6.85
N LEU A 73 6.50 8.49 6.09
CA LEU A 73 6.13 7.84 4.80
C LEU A 73 5.04 6.76 4.95
N LYS A 74 4.89 6.17 6.14
CA LYS A 74 3.83 5.19 6.45
C LYS A 74 2.64 5.79 7.22
N THR A 75 2.50 7.12 7.23
CA THR A 75 1.38 7.83 7.84
C THR A 75 0.68 8.70 6.77
N PRO A 76 -0.51 8.33 6.24
CA PRO A 76 -1.13 8.96 5.06
C PRO A 76 -1.24 10.49 5.12
N ASP A 77 -1.68 11.01 6.26
CA ASP A 77 -1.87 12.44 6.52
C ASP A 77 -0.56 13.23 6.71
N ARG A 78 0.60 12.56 6.75
CA ARG A 78 1.91 13.13 7.14
C ARG A 78 3.08 12.77 6.20
N LYS A 79 2.83 12.08 5.08
CA LYS A 79 3.89 11.64 4.14
C LYS A 79 4.79 12.78 3.63
N SER A 80 4.25 14.00 3.52
CA SER A 80 4.98 15.21 3.11
C SER A 80 6.00 15.71 4.15
N GLU A 81 5.82 15.42 5.44
CA GLU A 81 6.82 15.77 6.47
C GLU A 81 8.12 14.95 6.34
N ALA A 82 8.05 13.77 5.71
CA ALA A 82 9.14 12.80 5.72
C ALA A 82 10.43 13.31 5.05
N ILE A 83 10.29 14.10 3.97
CA ILE A 83 11.42 14.54 3.14
C ILE A 83 12.50 15.25 3.95
N SER A 84 12.14 16.24 4.78
CA SER A 84 13.12 17.02 5.54
C SER A 84 13.94 16.14 6.49
N TYR A 85 13.30 15.17 7.16
CA TYR A 85 14.00 14.24 8.04
C TYR A 85 14.90 13.28 7.27
N LEU A 86 14.50 12.87 6.06
CA LEU A 86 15.29 11.97 5.21
C LEU A 86 16.47 12.69 4.54
N GLU A 87 16.29 13.92 4.06
CA GLU A 87 17.36 14.80 3.57
C GLU A 87 18.40 15.07 4.67
N GLU A 88 17.97 15.34 5.89
CA GLU A 88 18.90 15.48 7.03
C GLU A 88 19.58 14.18 7.45
N ALA A 89 18.93 13.03 7.26
CA ALA A 89 19.49 11.72 7.61
C ALA A 89 20.61 11.31 6.63
N VAL A 90 20.41 11.52 5.32
CA VAL A 90 21.38 11.10 4.30
C VAL A 90 22.69 11.92 4.32
N MET A 91 22.74 13.05 5.05
CA MET A 91 23.97 13.81 5.26
C MET A 91 25.08 13.03 6.00
N LYS A 92 24.74 11.93 6.70
CA LYS A 92 25.69 11.07 7.42
C LYS A 92 25.29 9.60 7.23
N ILE A 93 25.76 8.93 6.18
CA ILE A 93 25.46 7.51 5.92
C ILE A 93 26.64 6.61 6.28
N SER A 94 26.37 5.44 6.87
CA SER A 94 27.38 4.42 7.15
C SER A 94 26.81 3.00 7.02
N ASP A 95 27.58 2.08 6.43
CA ASP A 95 27.30 0.64 6.47
C ASP A 95 27.50 0.03 7.88
N LYS A 96 28.17 0.79 8.76
CA LYS A 96 28.44 0.48 10.17
C LYS A 96 27.75 1.53 11.03
N TYR A 97 26.56 1.18 11.49
CA TYR A 97 25.71 1.99 12.35
C TYR A 97 25.02 1.07 13.37
N ASP A 98 24.73 1.55 14.58
CA ASP A 98 23.90 0.83 15.54
C ASP A 98 22.43 1.26 15.41
N ALA A 99 21.63 0.42 14.76
CA ALA A 99 20.19 0.60 14.61
C ALA A 99 19.44 0.78 15.95
N LYS A 100 19.99 0.29 17.07
CA LYS A 100 19.42 0.34 18.43
C LYS A 100 20.07 1.39 19.33
N SER A 101 20.75 2.37 18.74
CA SER A 101 21.33 3.48 19.47
C SER A 101 20.60 4.77 19.10
N LEU A 102 19.87 5.32 20.07
CA LEU A 102 19.32 6.68 20.03
C LEU A 102 20.39 7.79 19.82
N LYS A 103 21.68 7.45 19.97
CA LYS A 103 22.82 8.36 19.76
C LYS A 103 23.54 8.14 18.44
N GLU A 104 23.16 7.13 17.65
CA GLU A 104 23.86 6.74 16.42
C GLU A 104 23.92 7.93 15.45
N PRO A 105 25.11 8.48 15.15
CA PRO A 105 25.25 9.67 14.33
C PRO A 105 25.01 9.41 12.83
N ASN A 106 24.99 8.16 12.37
CA ASN A 106 24.81 7.79 10.97
C ASN A 106 23.42 7.21 10.69
N ALA A 107 22.88 7.45 9.50
CA ALA A 107 21.75 6.73 8.96
C ALA A 107 22.19 5.45 8.22
N PRO A 108 21.33 4.41 8.18
CA PRO A 108 21.50 3.31 7.23
C PRO A 108 21.50 3.80 5.78
N PRO A 109 22.21 3.13 4.84
CA PRO A 109 22.12 3.43 3.41
C PRO A 109 20.70 3.38 2.84
N GLU A 110 19.83 2.55 3.41
CA GLU A 110 18.40 2.45 3.13
C GLU A 110 17.66 3.79 3.27
N ALA A 111 18.21 4.78 4.00
CA ALA A 111 17.70 6.14 4.03
C ALA A 111 17.67 6.80 2.64
N LEU A 112 18.61 6.48 1.74
CA LEU A 112 18.61 6.95 0.34
C LEU A 112 17.43 6.37 -0.46
N TYR A 113 17.11 5.09 -0.24
CA TYR A 113 15.94 4.47 -0.88
C TYR A 113 14.64 5.16 -0.43
N HIS A 114 14.47 5.34 0.88
CA HIS A 114 13.28 6.01 1.42
C HIS A 114 13.22 7.49 1.05
N LEU A 115 14.35 8.19 0.95
CA LEU A 115 14.39 9.56 0.39
C LEU A 115 13.94 9.57 -1.09
N GLY A 116 14.38 8.60 -1.89
CA GLY A 116 13.92 8.44 -3.27
C GLY A 116 12.40 8.28 -3.38
N ILE A 117 11.79 7.45 -2.52
CA ILE A 117 10.34 7.31 -2.41
C ILE A 117 9.66 8.63 -1.97
N SER A 118 10.26 9.38 -1.03
CA SER A 118 9.73 10.68 -0.60
C SER A 118 9.77 11.75 -1.70
N TYR A 119 10.77 11.70 -2.59
CA TYR A 119 10.82 12.52 -3.80
C TYR A 119 9.80 12.05 -4.87
N MET A 120 9.59 10.73 -5.04
CA MET A 120 8.54 10.20 -5.93
C MET A 120 7.14 10.68 -5.52
N TYR A 121 6.81 10.59 -4.23
CA TYR A 121 5.55 11.09 -3.66
C TYR A 121 5.29 12.58 -3.98
N GLN A 122 6.36 13.38 -4.11
CA GLN A 122 6.30 14.79 -4.49
C GLN A 122 6.48 15.04 -6.00
N ASN A 123 6.52 13.99 -6.82
CA ASN A 123 6.76 14.02 -8.27
C ASN A 123 8.13 14.62 -8.68
N ASN A 124 9.08 14.69 -7.74
CA ASN A 124 10.44 15.16 -7.97
C ASN A 124 11.33 14.01 -8.46
N PHE A 125 11.00 13.49 -9.65
CA PHE A 125 11.61 12.27 -10.17
C PHE A 125 13.12 12.34 -10.38
N ASP A 126 13.68 13.52 -10.64
CA ASP A 126 15.11 13.64 -10.93
C ASP A 126 15.95 13.57 -9.64
N ASN A 127 15.45 14.12 -8.53
CA ASN A 127 16.03 13.86 -7.21
C ASN A 127 15.77 12.41 -6.76
N ALA A 128 14.60 11.84 -7.03
CA ALA A 128 14.32 10.43 -6.73
C ALA A 128 15.31 9.49 -7.41
N LEU A 129 15.51 9.65 -8.72
CA LEU A 129 16.48 8.91 -9.53
C LEU A 129 17.92 9.11 -9.05
N LYS A 130 18.28 10.30 -8.56
CA LYS A 130 19.58 10.53 -7.91
C LYS A 130 19.71 9.67 -6.65
N SER A 131 18.77 9.77 -5.71
CA SER A 131 18.81 9.01 -4.45
C SER A 131 18.82 7.50 -4.65
N PHE A 132 18.05 6.97 -5.61
CA PHE A 132 18.06 5.55 -5.94
C PHE A 132 19.40 5.09 -6.56
N ARG A 133 20.00 5.88 -7.45
CA ARG A 133 21.32 5.58 -8.04
C ARG A 133 22.45 5.68 -7.02
N GLU A 134 22.30 6.55 -6.02
CA GLU A 134 23.23 6.63 -4.89
C GLU A 134 23.08 5.39 -3.98
N TYR A 135 21.85 4.97 -3.67
CA TYR A 135 21.56 3.74 -2.92
C TYR A 135 22.13 2.50 -3.64
N GLN A 136 22.01 2.41 -4.97
CA GLN A 136 22.62 1.33 -5.77
C GLN A 136 24.12 1.12 -5.48
N GLY A 137 24.86 2.18 -5.17
CA GLY A 137 26.28 2.11 -4.81
C GLY A 137 26.58 1.42 -3.47
N TYR A 138 25.60 1.34 -2.57
CA TYR A 138 25.73 0.66 -1.27
C TYR A 138 25.24 -0.80 -1.28
N ILE A 139 24.54 -1.23 -2.33
CA ILE A 139 23.96 -2.57 -2.41
C ILE A 139 25.06 -3.61 -2.59
N LYS A 140 25.06 -4.62 -1.70
CA LYS A 140 26.06 -5.69 -1.71
C LYS A 140 25.89 -6.54 -2.98
N PRO A 141 26.96 -6.95 -3.70
CA PRO A 141 26.85 -7.65 -4.98
C PRO A 141 26.07 -8.97 -5.02
N LYS A 142 25.74 -9.54 -3.84
CA LYS A 142 24.93 -10.76 -3.66
C LYS A 142 23.47 -10.50 -3.22
N ASP A 143 23.09 -9.24 -3.04
CA ASP A 143 21.78 -8.84 -2.53
C ASP A 143 20.82 -8.56 -3.70
N GLU A 144 20.42 -9.65 -4.37
CA GLU A 144 19.55 -9.57 -5.54
C GLU A 144 18.15 -9.01 -5.22
N GLN A 145 17.73 -9.03 -3.95
CA GLN A 145 16.45 -8.45 -3.54
C GLN A 145 16.53 -6.92 -3.49
N ALA A 146 17.56 -6.37 -2.83
CA ALA A 146 17.78 -4.92 -2.81
C ALA A 146 18.01 -4.37 -4.23
N LYS A 147 18.76 -5.07 -5.09
CA LYS A 147 18.94 -4.69 -6.51
C LYS A 147 17.60 -4.57 -7.24
N ARG A 148 16.80 -5.65 -7.25
CA ARG A 148 15.49 -5.64 -7.92
C ARG A 148 14.57 -4.55 -7.40
N MET A 149 14.56 -4.30 -6.08
CA MET A 149 13.76 -3.25 -5.46
C MET A 149 14.13 -1.86 -6.00
N VAL A 150 15.42 -1.50 -6.04
CA VAL A 150 15.84 -0.17 -6.50
C VAL A 150 15.79 -0.03 -8.03
N GLU A 151 16.08 -1.10 -8.78
CA GLU A 151 15.91 -1.13 -10.24
C GLU A 151 14.43 -0.94 -10.61
N HIS A 152 13.52 -1.54 -9.86
CA HIS A 152 12.08 -1.35 -10.03
C HIS A 152 11.64 0.08 -9.67
N ALA A 153 12.09 0.64 -8.55
CA ALA A 153 11.78 2.04 -8.19
C ALA A 153 12.31 3.05 -9.23
N ILE A 154 13.49 2.79 -9.82
CA ILE A 154 14.03 3.58 -10.95
C ILE A 154 13.15 3.45 -12.21
N ALA A 155 12.63 2.26 -12.52
CA ALA A 155 11.68 2.07 -13.60
C ALA A 155 10.35 2.78 -13.33
N SER A 156 9.84 2.72 -12.09
CA SER A 156 8.60 3.38 -11.67
C SER A 156 8.64 4.90 -11.84
N CYS A 157 9.80 5.55 -11.64
CA CYS A 157 9.98 6.97 -11.98
C CYS A 157 9.72 7.28 -13.47
N GLU A 158 10.17 6.43 -14.40
CA GLU A 158 9.97 6.64 -15.84
C GLU A 158 8.56 6.20 -16.29
N ASN A 159 7.97 5.19 -15.63
CA ASN A 159 6.55 4.85 -15.77
C ASN A 159 5.66 6.03 -15.34
N ALA A 160 5.93 6.64 -14.18
CA ALA A 160 5.22 7.80 -13.66
C ALA A 160 5.28 9.00 -14.64
N LYS A 161 6.49 9.34 -15.11
CA LYS A 161 6.73 10.33 -16.17
C LYS A 161 6.01 10.00 -17.49
N THR A 162 5.55 8.78 -17.69
CA THR A 162 4.82 8.33 -18.89
C THR A 162 3.31 8.41 -18.68
N PHE A 163 2.77 7.86 -17.59
CA PHE A 163 1.33 7.97 -17.29
C PHE A 163 0.87 9.42 -17.05
N GLN A 164 1.70 10.26 -16.43
CA GLN A 164 1.37 11.68 -16.21
C GLN A 164 1.27 12.50 -17.51
N LYS A 165 1.87 12.02 -18.62
CA LYS A 165 1.70 12.60 -19.97
C LYS A 165 0.46 12.09 -20.69
N SER A 166 -0.25 11.11 -20.14
CA SER A 166 -1.43 10.48 -20.75
C SER A 166 -2.51 10.19 -19.69
N PRO A 167 -2.99 11.21 -18.96
CA PRO A 167 -3.93 11.02 -17.86
C PRO A 167 -5.31 10.52 -18.34
N ILE A 168 -5.85 9.51 -17.66
CA ILE A 168 -7.25 9.10 -17.83
C ILE A 168 -8.23 10.20 -17.38
N GLY A 169 -9.49 10.07 -17.76
CA GLY A 169 -10.56 10.77 -17.05
C GLY A 169 -10.87 10.05 -15.75
N ILE A 170 -11.08 10.82 -14.68
CA ILE A 170 -11.51 10.29 -13.38
C ILE A 170 -12.33 11.36 -12.65
N LYS A 171 -13.28 10.93 -11.85
CA LYS A 171 -14.06 11.77 -10.94
C LYS A 171 -14.16 11.07 -9.59
N TYR A 172 -13.79 11.78 -8.53
CA TYR A 172 -13.88 11.32 -7.15
C TYR A 172 -15.12 11.94 -6.50
N ASN A 173 -16.06 11.11 -6.06
CA ASN A 173 -17.24 11.49 -5.30
C ASN A 173 -17.02 11.01 -3.84
N ARG A 174 -16.40 11.85 -3.01
CA ARG A 174 -16.19 11.58 -1.58
C ARG A 174 -17.54 11.34 -0.89
N LEU A 175 -17.69 10.25 -0.13
CA LEU A 175 -18.91 10.01 0.64
C LEU A 175 -19.07 11.04 1.77
N GLY A 176 -20.31 11.30 2.18
CA GLY A 176 -20.64 12.31 3.20
C GLY A 176 -20.22 11.95 4.63
N PRO A 177 -20.47 12.84 5.60
CA PRO A 177 -20.03 12.70 7.00
C PRO A 177 -20.69 11.56 7.79
N ASP A 178 -21.68 10.85 7.19
CA ASP A 178 -22.20 9.60 7.74
C ASP A 178 -21.25 8.41 7.51
N PHE A 179 -20.36 8.50 6.52
CA PHE A 179 -19.38 7.47 6.14
C PHE A 179 -17.97 7.85 6.56
N ASN A 180 -17.62 9.13 6.40
CA ASN A 180 -16.29 9.68 6.61
C ASN A 180 -16.25 10.59 7.85
N ASN A 181 -15.18 10.48 8.64
CA ASN A 181 -14.97 11.15 9.93
C ASN A 181 -13.46 11.26 10.19
N GLU A 182 -13.04 11.78 11.35
CA GLU A 182 -11.65 12.12 11.67
C GLU A 182 -10.63 10.96 11.67
N ASN A 183 -11.11 9.71 11.64
CA ASN A 183 -10.30 8.49 11.66
C ASN A 183 -9.91 8.02 10.25
N ASP A 184 -9.25 6.86 10.13
CA ASP A 184 -9.14 6.16 8.85
C ASP A 184 -10.47 5.44 8.55
N ASN A 185 -11.15 5.80 7.46
CA ASN A 185 -12.36 5.13 6.95
C ASN A 185 -11.99 4.47 5.62
N PHE A 186 -12.03 3.14 5.58
CA PHE A 186 -11.33 2.35 4.57
C PHE A 186 -11.97 0.99 4.29
N ASN A 187 -11.47 0.30 3.27
CA ASN A 187 -11.94 -1.01 2.79
C ASN A 187 -13.45 -1.05 2.52
N ALA A 188 -13.97 -0.06 1.79
CA ALA A 188 -15.36 -0.03 1.37
C ALA A 188 -15.65 -1.11 0.32
N VAL A 189 -16.64 -1.96 0.60
CA VAL A 189 -17.10 -3.05 -0.28
C VAL A 189 -18.62 -2.93 -0.47
N VAL A 190 -19.09 -3.26 -1.66
CA VAL A 190 -20.51 -3.15 -2.05
C VAL A 190 -21.00 -4.50 -2.58
N SER A 191 -22.22 -4.90 -2.19
CA SER A 191 -22.83 -6.13 -2.70
C SER A 191 -23.10 -6.01 -4.20
N GLY A 192 -23.04 -7.12 -4.93
CA GLY A 192 -23.13 -7.12 -6.40
C GLY A 192 -24.51 -6.71 -6.95
N ASP A 193 -25.56 -6.73 -6.12
CA ASP A 193 -26.86 -6.10 -6.40
C ASP A 193 -26.88 -4.57 -6.21
N GLY A 194 -25.82 -3.97 -5.66
CA GLY A 194 -25.69 -2.56 -5.34
C GLY A 194 -26.47 -2.09 -4.10
N SER A 195 -27.12 -2.98 -3.33
CA SER A 195 -28.03 -2.61 -2.23
C SER A 195 -27.35 -2.43 -0.87
N THR A 196 -26.12 -2.88 -0.70
CA THR A 196 -25.43 -2.96 0.60
C THR A 196 -24.01 -2.44 0.48
N LEU A 197 -23.56 -1.63 1.45
CA LEU A 197 -22.17 -1.21 1.58
C LEU A 197 -21.66 -1.59 2.96
N ALA A 198 -20.48 -2.18 3.05
CA ALA A 198 -19.77 -2.41 4.31
C ALA A 198 -18.38 -1.75 4.26
N TYR A 199 -17.90 -1.22 5.39
CA TYR A 199 -16.57 -0.61 5.49
C TYR A 199 -16.00 -0.70 6.91
N THR A 200 -14.72 -0.33 7.06
CA THR A 200 -14.01 -0.31 8.34
C THR A 200 -13.64 1.12 8.75
N THR A 201 -13.78 1.45 10.03
CA THR A 201 -13.18 2.65 10.64
C THR A 201 -12.13 2.24 11.67
N ARG A 202 -10.89 2.75 11.58
CA ARG A 202 -9.80 2.45 12.51
C ARG A 202 -9.82 3.41 13.69
N THR A 203 -10.27 2.98 14.86
CA THR A 203 -10.26 3.84 16.07
C THR A 203 -9.05 3.58 16.94
N SER A 204 -8.75 4.53 17.84
CA SER A 204 -7.76 4.38 18.91
C SER A 204 -7.98 3.19 19.86
N THR A 205 -9.14 2.53 19.79
CA THR A 205 -9.52 1.37 20.61
C THR A 205 -9.64 0.06 19.82
N GLY A 206 -9.18 0.04 18.56
CA GLY A 206 -9.38 -1.04 17.59
C GLY A 206 -10.34 -0.67 16.46
N ASN A 207 -10.52 -1.55 15.49
CA ASN A 207 -11.39 -1.30 14.33
C ASN A 207 -12.87 -1.37 14.71
N LYS A 208 -13.68 -0.70 13.90
CA LYS A 208 -15.14 -0.82 13.84
C LYS A 208 -15.56 -1.23 12.44
N ILE A 209 -16.58 -2.09 12.34
CA ILE A 209 -17.19 -2.48 11.07
C ILE A 209 -18.58 -1.83 10.97
N PHE A 210 -18.83 -1.14 9.87
CA PHE A 210 -20.07 -0.44 9.58
C PHE A 210 -20.76 -1.05 8.37
N VAL A 211 -22.10 -1.08 8.37
CA VAL A 211 -22.92 -1.52 7.23
C VAL A 211 -24.05 -0.53 6.96
N ALA A 212 -24.20 -0.14 5.71
CA ALA A 212 -25.30 0.65 5.16
C ALA A 212 -26.14 -0.18 4.18
N LYS A 213 -27.41 0.21 4.02
CA LYS A 213 -28.31 -0.31 2.98
C LYS A 213 -28.79 0.86 2.11
N LYS A 214 -29.02 0.60 0.83
CA LYS A 214 -29.51 1.59 -0.13
C LYS A 214 -31.04 1.64 -0.09
N GLY A 215 -31.61 2.84 -0.15
CA GLY A 215 -33.05 3.07 -0.22
C GLY A 215 -33.61 2.91 -1.64
N GLU A 216 -34.95 2.92 -1.74
CA GLU A 216 -35.67 2.94 -3.02
C GLU A 216 -35.43 4.24 -3.81
N ASP A 217 -35.02 5.30 -3.11
CA ASP A 217 -34.54 6.58 -3.66
C ASP A 217 -33.11 6.50 -4.26
N GLY A 218 -32.43 5.37 -4.10
CA GLY A 218 -31.05 5.18 -4.53
C GLY A 218 -30.00 5.82 -3.60
N LEU A 219 -30.41 6.39 -2.45
CA LEU A 219 -29.50 6.97 -1.47
C LEU A 219 -29.04 5.91 -0.46
N TRP A 220 -27.86 6.10 0.13
CA TRP A 220 -27.41 5.24 1.23
C TRP A 220 -28.04 5.68 2.55
N ALA A 221 -28.68 4.75 3.26
CA ALA A 221 -29.09 4.97 4.64
C ALA A 221 -27.86 5.06 5.57
N LYS A 222 -28.01 5.79 6.69
CA LYS A 222 -26.93 6.00 7.68
C LYS A 222 -26.31 4.66 8.12
N PRO A 223 -24.96 4.52 8.12
CA PRO A 223 -24.29 3.29 8.51
C PRO A 223 -24.56 2.87 9.96
N VAL A 224 -24.65 1.56 10.16
CA VAL A 224 -24.84 0.92 11.47
C VAL A 224 -23.54 0.24 11.90
N ASP A 225 -23.05 0.55 13.10
CA ASP A 225 -21.91 -0.13 13.74
C ASP A 225 -22.31 -1.56 14.13
N ILE A 226 -21.76 -2.57 13.46
CA ILE A 226 -22.05 -3.99 13.69
C ILE A 226 -20.98 -4.69 14.53
N THR A 227 -19.93 -3.96 14.96
CA THR A 227 -18.73 -4.53 15.62
C THR A 227 -19.08 -5.37 16.85
N ARG A 228 -20.12 -4.98 17.61
CA ARG A 228 -20.60 -5.73 18.78
C ARG A 228 -21.16 -7.12 18.44
N ASN A 229 -21.74 -7.31 17.26
CA ASN A 229 -22.20 -8.63 16.81
C ASN A 229 -21.02 -9.53 16.40
N LEU A 230 -20.03 -8.92 15.75
CA LEU A 230 -18.85 -9.63 15.26
C LEU A 230 -17.95 -10.10 16.41
N GLY A 231 -17.89 -9.35 17.51
CA GLY A 231 -17.24 -9.74 18.76
C GLY A 231 -15.73 -9.50 18.82
N SER A 232 -15.07 -9.24 17.68
CA SER A 232 -13.66 -8.87 17.58
C SER A 232 -13.49 -7.44 17.06
N LYS A 233 -12.40 -6.78 17.47
CA LYS A 233 -11.98 -5.44 17.01
C LYS A 233 -10.74 -5.49 16.09
N ASN A 234 -10.22 -6.68 15.82
CA ASN A 234 -9.08 -6.87 14.92
C ASN A 234 -9.54 -7.14 13.47
N LEU A 235 -10.83 -7.01 13.22
CA LEU A 235 -11.46 -7.27 11.93
C LEU A 235 -11.25 -6.09 10.97
N THR A 236 -10.99 -6.38 9.70
CA THR A 236 -11.14 -5.44 8.57
C THR A 236 -12.10 -6.04 7.54
N THR A 237 -12.87 -5.19 6.85
CA THR A 237 -13.67 -5.58 5.68
C THR A 237 -12.75 -6.04 4.54
N SER A 238 -13.17 -7.09 3.82
CA SER A 238 -12.50 -7.53 2.58
C SER A 238 -13.46 -7.70 1.42
N TYR A 239 -14.61 -8.36 1.60
CA TYR A 239 -15.56 -8.59 0.52
C TYR A 239 -16.98 -8.79 1.04
N LEU A 240 -17.97 -8.56 0.19
CA LEU A 240 -19.39 -8.71 0.49
C LEU A 240 -20.03 -9.46 -0.68
N SER A 241 -20.64 -10.61 -0.38
CA SER A 241 -21.36 -11.46 -1.34
C SER A 241 -22.33 -10.69 -2.25
N TYR A 242 -22.66 -11.27 -3.40
CA TYR A 242 -23.55 -10.66 -4.39
C TYR A 242 -24.89 -10.17 -3.80
N GLU A 243 -25.51 -10.98 -2.94
CA GLU A 243 -26.79 -10.70 -2.26
C GLU A 243 -26.66 -9.84 -0.97
N GLY A 244 -25.44 -9.46 -0.58
CA GLY A 244 -25.18 -8.70 0.64
C GLY A 244 -25.50 -9.44 1.94
N THR A 245 -25.49 -10.78 1.92
CA THR A 245 -25.86 -11.66 3.04
C THR A 245 -24.66 -12.29 3.76
N GLU A 246 -23.51 -12.39 3.10
CA GLU A 246 -22.25 -12.90 3.64
C GLU A 246 -21.17 -11.82 3.56
N LEU A 247 -20.60 -11.45 4.71
CA LEU A 247 -19.57 -10.43 4.87
C LEU A 247 -18.25 -11.10 5.22
N TYR A 248 -17.30 -11.01 4.29
CA TYR A 248 -15.96 -11.54 4.39
C TYR A 248 -15.03 -10.50 5.00
N LEU A 249 -14.39 -10.89 6.09
CA LEU A 249 -13.56 -10.09 6.96
C LEU A 249 -12.19 -10.75 7.12
N ILE A 250 -11.20 -9.98 7.53
CA ILE A 250 -9.86 -10.48 7.87
C ILE A 250 -9.67 -10.25 9.36
N GLU A 251 -9.41 -11.31 10.12
CA GLU A 251 -8.97 -11.19 11.51
C GLU A 251 -7.46 -11.01 11.53
N ASN A 252 -7.02 -9.78 11.86
CA ASN A 252 -5.63 -9.39 11.87
C ASN A 252 -4.98 -9.84 13.19
N ASP A 253 -4.21 -10.92 13.16
CA ASP A 253 -3.35 -11.38 14.27
C ASP A 253 -1.87 -11.22 13.88
N PRO A 254 -0.99 -10.68 14.76
CA PRO A 254 0.45 -10.50 14.46
C PRO A 254 1.23 -11.77 14.11
N LYS A 255 0.65 -12.96 14.26
CA LYS A 255 1.27 -14.25 13.92
C LYS A 255 0.70 -14.88 12.66
N ASN A 256 -0.59 -14.70 12.38
CA ASN A 256 -1.32 -15.34 11.29
C ASN A 256 -2.66 -14.65 11.03
N SER A 257 -2.71 -13.70 10.10
CA SER A 257 -3.98 -13.12 9.66
C SER A 257 -4.83 -14.17 8.91
N GLU A 258 -6.14 -14.21 9.18
CA GLU A 258 -7.06 -15.24 8.68
C GLU A 258 -8.34 -14.65 8.07
N ILE A 259 -8.87 -15.29 7.02
CA ILE A 259 -10.19 -14.95 6.47
C ILE A 259 -11.29 -15.51 7.38
N VAL A 260 -12.27 -14.68 7.73
CA VAL A 260 -13.44 -15.05 8.52
C VAL A 260 -14.73 -14.51 7.88
N VAL A 261 -15.84 -15.23 8.00
CA VAL A 261 -17.11 -14.93 7.32
C VAL A 261 -18.23 -14.74 8.34
N SER A 262 -18.95 -13.63 8.27
CA SER A 262 -20.16 -13.35 9.04
C SER A 262 -21.40 -13.44 8.15
N PHE A 263 -22.49 -14.01 8.68
CA PHE A 263 -23.73 -14.24 7.93
C PHE A 263 -24.88 -13.39 8.46
N LEU A 264 -25.66 -12.78 7.57
CA LEU A 264 -26.81 -11.94 7.88
C LEU A 264 -28.05 -12.79 8.16
N GLN A 265 -28.28 -13.12 9.43
CA GLN A 265 -29.40 -13.95 9.87
C GLN A 265 -30.47 -13.09 10.57
N LYS A 266 -31.71 -13.10 10.06
CA LYS A 266 -32.85 -12.37 10.66
C LYS A 266 -32.54 -10.89 10.96
N ARG A 267 -31.91 -10.19 10.00
CA ARG A 267 -31.41 -8.80 10.08
C ARG A 267 -30.27 -8.55 11.09
N LYS A 268 -29.55 -9.59 11.54
CA LYS A 268 -28.35 -9.47 12.38
C LYS A 268 -27.20 -10.25 11.77
N TRP A 269 -26.03 -9.61 11.67
CA TRP A 269 -24.78 -10.28 11.39
C TRP A 269 -24.42 -11.25 12.53
N SER A 270 -23.96 -12.44 12.20
CA SER A 270 -23.44 -13.44 13.15
C SER A 270 -22.05 -13.03 13.67
N SER A 271 -21.59 -13.64 14.74
CA SER A 271 -20.14 -13.71 14.99
C SER A 271 -19.48 -14.46 13.81
N PRO A 272 -18.26 -14.09 13.38
CA PRO A 272 -17.62 -14.73 12.23
C PRO A 272 -17.23 -16.18 12.50
N VAL A 273 -17.14 -16.97 11.43
CA VAL A 273 -16.49 -18.29 11.42
C VAL A 273 -15.30 -18.26 10.49
N LYS A 274 -14.24 -19.01 10.81
CA LYS A 274 -13.04 -19.10 9.96
C LYS A 274 -13.36 -19.75 8.61
N ALA A 275 -12.74 -19.25 7.54
CA ALA A 275 -12.79 -19.92 6.25
C ALA A 275 -12.21 -21.34 6.34
N ALA A 276 -12.77 -22.27 5.55
CA ALA A 276 -12.37 -23.67 5.59
C ALA A 276 -10.95 -23.88 5.05
N LYS A 277 -10.26 -24.91 5.54
CA LYS A 277 -9.03 -25.39 4.88
C LYS A 277 -9.40 -25.95 3.49
N PRO A 278 -8.57 -25.75 2.46
CA PRO A 278 -7.21 -25.18 2.47
C PRO A 278 -7.13 -23.67 2.18
N ILE A 279 -8.24 -22.92 2.29
CA ILE A 279 -8.24 -21.45 2.18
C ILE A 279 -7.44 -20.86 3.34
N ASN A 280 -7.93 -20.94 4.59
CA ASN A 280 -7.12 -20.57 5.75
C ASN A 280 -6.05 -21.64 6.01
N SER A 281 -4.83 -21.21 6.40
CA SER A 281 -3.67 -22.09 6.49
C SER A 281 -2.85 -21.91 7.78
N LYS A 282 -1.55 -21.69 7.65
CA LYS A 282 -0.55 -21.34 8.68
C LYS A 282 0.39 -20.22 8.18
N PHE A 283 -0.10 -19.54 7.17
CA PHE A 283 0.44 -18.43 6.43
C PHE A 283 -0.61 -17.32 6.57
N ASN A 284 -0.25 -16.08 6.28
CA ASN A 284 -1.21 -14.99 6.31
C ASN A 284 -2.14 -15.11 5.11
N GLU A 285 -3.44 -14.95 5.35
CA GLU A 285 -4.47 -14.76 4.33
C GLU A 285 -5.10 -13.38 4.55
N THR A 286 -4.79 -12.41 3.69
CA THR A 286 -4.97 -10.97 3.99
C THR A 286 -6.08 -10.27 3.23
N HIS A 287 -6.56 -10.86 2.14
CA HIS A 287 -7.68 -10.34 1.32
C HIS A 287 -8.38 -11.50 0.62
N VAL A 288 -9.67 -11.36 0.32
CA VAL A 288 -10.50 -12.37 -0.34
C VAL A 288 -11.59 -11.72 -1.20
N CYS A 289 -11.97 -12.40 -2.28
CA CYS A 289 -13.17 -12.19 -3.10
C CYS A 289 -13.73 -13.54 -3.54
N VAL A 290 -15.05 -13.64 -3.69
CA VAL A 290 -15.75 -14.88 -4.07
C VAL A 290 -16.62 -14.61 -5.29
N THR A 291 -16.75 -15.61 -6.16
CA THR A 291 -17.69 -15.61 -7.28
C THR A 291 -19.15 -15.62 -6.81
N ARG A 292 -20.06 -15.12 -7.65
CA ARG A 292 -21.50 -15.02 -7.42
C ARG A 292 -22.16 -16.36 -7.08
N ASP A 293 -21.64 -17.46 -7.63
CA ASP A 293 -22.13 -18.82 -7.39
C ASP A 293 -21.53 -19.48 -6.14
N GLY A 294 -20.60 -18.81 -5.45
CA GLY A 294 -19.90 -19.32 -4.27
C GLY A 294 -18.83 -20.38 -4.55
N ASN A 295 -18.62 -20.80 -5.80
CA ASN A 295 -17.79 -21.97 -6.11
C ASN A 295 -16.31 -21.66 -6.36
N THR A 296 -15.93 -20.40 -6.57
CA THR A 296 -14.54 -19.96 -6.74
C THR A 296 -14.19 -18.84 -5.78
N VAL A 297 -13.06 -18.98 -5.08
CA VAL A 297 -12.50 -17.95 -4.18
C VAL A 297 -11.12 -17.50 -4.68
N TYR A 298 -10.93 -16.19 -4.77
CA TYR A 298 -9.66 -15.52 -5.02
C TYR A 298 -9.18 -14.88 -3.72
N PHE A 299 -7.92 -15.03 -3.34
CA PHE A 299 -7.42 -14.49 -2.07
C PHE A 299 -5.90 -14.23 -2.08
N THR A 300 -5.45 -13.27 -1.28
CA THR A 300 -4.02 -12.93 -1.12
C THR A 300 -3.40 -13.73 0.02
N SER A 301 -2.22 -14.33 -0.20
CA SER A 301 -1.51 -15.13 0.82
C SER A 301 0.00 -15.22 0.61
N ASP A 302 0.77 -15.20 1.71
CA ASP A 302 2.24 -15.37 1.76
C ASP A 302 2.70 -16.85 1.80
N ARG A 303 1.83 -17.76 1.34
CA ARG A 303 2.10 -19.20 1.33
C ARG A 303 3.17 -19.59 0.32
N LYS A 304 3.93 -20.63 0.68
CA LYS A 304 4.99 -21.19 -0.17
C LYS A 304 4.47 -21.65 -1.53
N GLY A 305 5.20 -21.30 -2.59
CA GLY A 305 4.85 -21.59 -3.98
C GLY A 305 4.42 -20.35 -4.78
N GLY A 306 4.34 -19.19 -4.13
CA GLY A 306 4.24 -17.88 -4.80
C GLY A 306 5.53 -17.43 -5.46
N GLN A 307 5.47 -16.25 -6.09
CA GLN A 307 6.59 -15.59 -6.77
C GLN A 307 7.15 -14.41 -5.96
N GLY A 308 6.29 -13.74 -5.18
CA GLY A 308 6.60 -12.56 -4.38
C GLY A 308 6.66 -12.84 -2.88
N GLY A 309 6.30 -11.85 -2.06
CA GLY A 309 6.02 -12.03 -0.64
C GLY A 309 4.57 -12.43 -0.43
N TYR A 310 3.64 -11.60 -0.90
CA TYR A 310 2.21 -11.88 -1.00
C TYR A 310 1.79 -12.10 -2.46
N ASP A 311 1.17 -13.24 -2.74
CA ASP A 311 0.65 -13.60 -4.07
C ASP A 311 -0.89 -13.71 -4.05
N ILE A 312 -1.54 -13.61 -5.21
CA ILE A 312 -2.97 -13.96 -5.38
C ILE A 312 -3.12 -15.43 -5.76
N TRP A 313 -4.01 -16.12 -5.04
CA TRP A 313 -4.33 -17.53 -5.17
C TRP A 313 -5.79 -17.72 -5.52
N VAL A 314 -6.12 -18.84 -6.18
CA VAL A 314 -7.48 -19.26 -6.48
C VAL A 314 -7.74 -20.69 -5.99
N SER A 315 -8.93 -20.94 -5.44
CA SER A 315 -9.43 -22.29 -5.11
C SER A 315 -10.86 -22.44 -5.60
N THR A 316 -11.23 -23.67 -6.00
CA THR A 316 -12.57 -23.98 -6.52
C THR A 316 -13.23 -25.14 -5.77
N ILE A 317 -14.55 -25.11 -5.63
CA ILE A 317 -15.33 -26.20 -5.05
C ILE A 317 -15.42 -27.35 -6.05
N ASN A 318 -14.84 -28.49 -5.69
CA ASN A 318 -14.89 -29.75 -6.41
C ASN A 318 -15.50 -30.81 -5.50
N ASN A 319 -16.60 -31.45 -5.92
CA ASN A 319 -17.33 -32.46 -5.12
C ASN A 319 -17.66 -31.99 -3.69
N GLY A 320 -18.06 -30.73 -3.52
CA GLY A 320 -18.41 -30.14 -2.22
C GLY A 320 -17.23 -29.84 -1.30
N ARG A 321 -15.99 -29.77 -1.84
CA ARG A 321 -14.78 -29.39 -1.09
C ARG A 321 -13.93 -28.41 -1.89
N TRP A 322 -13.32 -27.45 -1.22
CA TRP A 322 -12.33 -26.56 -1.81
C TRP A 322 -11.10 -27.34 -2.30
N SER A 323 -10.62 -27.02 -3.50
CA SER A 323 -9.36 -27.53 -4.04
C SER A 323 -8.16 -27.01 -3.26
N ASP A 324 -7.02 -27.70 -3.34
CA ASP A 324 -5.74 -27.07 -3.01
C ASP A 324 -5.59 -25.77 -3.83
N PRO A 325 -5.19 -24.63 -3.22
CA PRO A 325 -5.21 -23.36 -3.94
C PRO A 325 -4.02 -23.20 -4.88
N ILE A 326 -4.31 -22.67 -6.06
CA ILE A 326 -3.38 -22.54 -7.19
C ILE A 326 -2.96 -21.07 -7.31
N ASN A 327 -1.68 -20.84 -7.56
CA ASN A 327 -1.13 -19.50 -7.80
C ASN A 327 -1.59 -18.99 -9.18
N LEU A 328 -1.97 -17.72 -9.31
CA LEU A 328 -2.38 -17.15 -10.61
C LEU A 328 -1.22 -16.97 -11.62
N GLY A 329 0.02 -17.18 -11.20
CA GLY A 329 1.18 -17.30 -12.08
C GLY A 329 1.72 -15.96 -12.60
N PRO A 330 2.79 -15.99 -13.43
CA PRO A 330 3.64 -14.85 -13.81
C PRO A 330 2.94 -13.75 -14.62
N ASN A 331 1.65 -13.93 -14.95
CA ASN A 331 0.86 -12.90 -15.60
C ASN A 331 0.15 -11.98 -14.61
N VAL A 332 -0.26 -12.49 -13.44
CA VAL A 332 -0.91 -11.69 -12.38
C VAL A 332 0.08 -11.40 -11.27
N ASN A 333 0.70 -12.45 -10.74
CA ASN A 333 1.63 -12.35 -9.63
C ASN A 333 3.06 -12.11 -10.14
N THR A 334 3.89 -11.41 -9.36
CA THR A 334 5.22 -10.93 -9.75
C THR A 334 6.28 -11.28 -8.69
N PRO A 335 7.56 -10.90 -8.84
CA PRO A 335 8.55 -11.00 -7.77
C PRO A 335 8.38 -9.99 -6.62
N PHE A 336 7.27 -9.25 -6.58
CA PHE A 336 6.88 -8.26 -5.57
C PHE A 336 5.49 -8.63 -5.01
N ASP A 337 4.86 -7.78 -4.20
CA ASP A 337 3.59 -8.13 -3.55
C ASP A 337 2.35 -7.79 -4.40
N GLU A 338 1.40 -8.72 -4.46
CA GLU A 338 0.05 -8.55 -5.01
C GLU A 338 -1.04 -8.67 -3.92
N ALA A 339 -2.00 -7.74 -3.93
CA ALA A 339 -3.02 -7.57 -2.91
C ALA A 339 -4.42 -7.32 -3.50
N THR A 340 -5.45 -7.40 -2.64
CA THR A 340 -6.82 -6.96 -2.92
C THR A 340 -7.43 -7.46 -4.25
N PRO A 341 -7.47 -8.78 -4.52
CA PRO A 341 -8.10 -9.35 -5.70
C PRO A 341 -9.62 -9.17 -5.63
N PHE A 342 -10.21 -8.50 -6.63
CA PHE A 342 -11.66 -8.30 -6.74
C PHE A 342 -12.18 -8.52 -8.16
N LEU A 343 -13.28 -9.27 -8.29
CA LEU A 343 -13.98 -9.44 -9.55
C LEU A 343 -14.84 -8.21 -9.88
N SER A 344 -14.93 -7.83 -11.15
CA SER A 344 -16.01 -6.98 -11.64
C SER A 344 -17.38 -7.66 -11.41
N PRO A 345 -18.50 -6.93 -11.23
CA PRO A 345 -19.81 -7.56 -10.99
C PRO A 345 -20.33 -8.47 -12.10
N ASP A 346 -19.74 -8.40 -13.31
CA ASP A 346 -20.01 -9.31 -14.43
C ASP A 346 -18.97 -10.45 -14.58
N GLU A 347 -18.04 -10.55 -13.62
CA GLU A 347 -17.04 -11.60 -13.42
C GLU A 347 -16.06 -11.80 -14.59
N LYS A 348 -15.99 -10.84 -15.53
CA LYS A 348 -15.07 -10.87 -16.66
C LYS A 348 -13.68 -10.35 -16.32
N TYR A 349 -13.57 -9.45 -15.34
CA TYR A 349 -12.32 -8.79 -15.00
C TYR A 349 -11.92 -9.06 -13.56
N LEU A 350 -10.64 -9.39 -13.35
CA LEU A 350 -10.00 -9.38 -12.04
C LEU A 350 -9.22 -8.07 -11.90
N PHE A 351 -9.66 -7.23 -10.95
CA PHE A 351 -8.90 -6.10 -10.43
C PHE A 351 -8.03 -6.56 -9.27
N PHE A 352 -6.86 -5.94 -9.09
CA PHE A 352 -5.95 -6.20 -7.97
C PHE A 352 -4.99 -5.01 -7.80
N SER A 353 -4.30 -4.94 -6.67
CA SER A 353 -3.18 -4.01 -6.48
C SER A 353 -1.86 -4.78 -6.55
N SER A 354 -0.81 -4.22 -7.17
CA SER A 354 0.51 -4.86 -7.31
C SER A 354 1.65 -3.86 -7.13
N GLN A 355 2.72 -4.29 -6.47
CA GLN A 355 4.02 -3.60 -6.41
C GLN A 355 4.95 -3.96 -7.58
N GLY A 356 4.42 -4.55 -8.66
CA GLY A 356 5.18 -5.04 -9.79
C GLY A 356 4.72 -4.46 -11.14
N HIS A 357 4.80 -5.29 -12.18
CA HIS A 357 4.45 -4.94 -13.56
C HIS A 357 5.09 -3.60 -13.99
N ASN A 358 4.28 -2.66 -14.48
CA ASN A 358 4.66 -1.27 -14.74
C ASN A 358 3.95 -0.30 -13.78
N THR A 359 4.14 -0.49 -12.47
CA THR A 359 3.69 0.47 -11.44
C THR A 359 4.32 1.86 -11.63
N MET A 360 3.67 2.90 -11.12
CA MET A 360 4.24 4.25 -11.01
C MET A 360 4.45 4.73 -9.57
N GLY A 361 3.83 4.06 -8.60
CA GLY A 361 3.98 4.33 -7.17
C GLY A 361 4.62 3.16 -6.42
N GLY A 362 3.98 2.77 -5.32
CA GLY A 362 4.21 1.52 -4.62
C GLY A 362 3.28 0.45 -5.18
N PHE A 363 2.23 0.11 -4.42
CA PHE A 363 1.07 -0.58 -4.99
C PHE A 363 0.37 0.31 -6.02
N ASP A 364 0.15 -0.19 -7.24
CA ASP A 364 -0.72 0.41 -8.25
C ASP A 364 -1.96 -0.49 -8.45
N VAL A 365 -3.12 0.08 -8.84
CA VAL A 365 -4.27 -0.71 -9.30
C VAL A 365 -4.02 -1.25 -10.71
N PHE A 366 -4.22 -2.56 -10.86
CA PHE A 366 -4.19 -3.29 -12.13
C PHE A 366 -5.52 -4.00 -12.37
N PHE A 367 -5.77 -4.34 -13.64
CA PHE A 367 -6.86 -5.24 -14.00
C PHE A 367 -6.47 -6.15 -15.16
N THR A 368 -7.11 -7.33 -15.25
CA THR A 368 -6.97 -8.24 -16.38
C THR A 368 -8.30 -8.89 -16.76
N ASN A 369 -8.46 -9.28 -18.03
CA ASN A 369 -9.63 -10.00 -18.52
C ASN A 369 -9.43 -11.50 -18.31
N LEU A 370 -10.34 -12.14 -17.59
CA LEU A 370 -10.39 -13.59 -17.37
C LEU A 370 -10.94 -14.35 -18.59
N GLN A 371 -11.66 -13.67 -19.49
CA GLN A 371 -12.29 -14.23 -20.68
C GLN A 371 -11.46 -13.90 -21.94
N GLY A 372 -10.28 -14.51 -22.06
CA GLY A 372 -9.40 -14.40 -23.23
C GLY A 372 -7.94 -14.65 -22.88
N SER A 373 -7.00 -14.18 -23.72
CA SER A 373 -5.60 -14.06 -23.32
C SER A 373 -5.49 -12.96 -22.24
N PRO A 374 -5.12 -13.30 -20.99
CA PRO A 374 -5.19 -12.35 -19.90
C PRO A 374 -4.02 -11.37 -20.03
N ASN A 375 -4.27 -10.15 -20.48
CA ASN A 375 -3.26 -9.08 -20.47
C ASN A 375 -3.51 -8.21 -19.24
N VAL A 376 -2.53 -8.12 -18.32
CA VAL A 376 -2.58 -7.17 -17.20
C VAL A 376 -2.43 -5.74 -17.73
N ARG A 377 -3.20 -4.82 -17.14
CA ARG A 377 -3.22 -3.40 -17.48
C ARG A 377 -3.18 -2.57 -16.21
N ASN A 378 -2.22 -1.66 -16.14
CA ASN A 378 -2.23 -0.57 -15.16
C ASN A 378 -3.50 0.28 -15.39
N ALA A 379 -4.23 0.62 -14.31
CA ALA A 379 -5.47 1.39 -14.41
C ALA A 379 -5.24 2.87 -14.77
N GLY A 380 -4.03 3.39 -14.55
CA GLY A 380 -3.55 4.66 -15.07
C GLY A 380 -3.72 5.86 -14.14
N TYR A 381 -2.90 6.89 -14.38
CA TYR A 381 -2.92 8.15 -13.65
C TYR A 381 -4.15 9.00 -14.06
N PRO A 382 -4.93 9.58 -13.13
CA PRO A 382 -4.72 9.68 -11.69
C PRO A 382 -5.72 8.84 -10.87
N LEU A 383 -5.96 7.58 -11.25
CA LEU A 383 -6.35 6.57 -10.24
C LEU A 383 -5.09 6.20 -9.46
N ASN A 384 -4.12 5.63 -10.18
CA ASN A 384 -2.78 5.35 -9.69
C ASN A 384 -1.97 6.65 -9.60
N THR A 385 -1.14 6.76 -8.57
CA THR A 385 -0.30 7.92 -8.29
C THR A 385 1.10 7.45 -7.87
N THR A 386 1.99 8.35 -7.47
CA THR A 386 3.35 7.99 -7.04
C THR A 386 3.42 7.51 -5.58
N ASP A 387 2.37 6.81 -5.13
CA ASP A 387 2.12 6.38 -3.75
C ASP A 387 1.52 4.95 -3.71
N ASP A 388 1.02 4.48 -2.55
CA ASP A 388 0.36 3.17 -2.38
C ASP A 388 -1.16 3.24 -2.69
N GLU A 389 -1.56 2.78 -3.88
CA GLU A 389 -2.95 2.56 -4.34
C GLU A 389 -3.43 1.12 -4.04
N ILE A 390 -3.94 0.90 -2.83
CA ILE A 390 -4.46 -0.40 -2.36
C ILE A 390 -5.98 -0.37 -2.14
N PHE A 391 -6.66 -1.52 -2.33
CA PHE A 391 -8.09 -1.69 -2.09
C PHE A 391 -8.98 -0.79 -2.97
N TYR A 392 -8.81 -0.88 -4.29
CA TYR A 392 -9.82 -0.41 -5.25
C TYR A 392 -10.90 -1.49 -5.45
N PHE A 393 -12.11 -1.26 -4.94
CA PHE A 393 -13.23 -2.20 -5.06
C PHE A 393 -14.10 -1.87 -6.30
N PRO A 394 -14.11 -2.69 -7.37
CA PRO A 394 -14.82 -2.38 -8.61
C PRO A 394 -16.34 -2.57 -8.50
N THR A 395 -17.10 -1.57 -8.96
CA THR A 395 -18.56 -1.65 -9.20
C THR A 395 -18.91 -1.71 -10.69
N SER A 396 -17.94 -1.47 -11.57
CA SER A 396 -17.98 -1.84 -12.99
C SER A 396 -16.55 -1.90 -13.54
N LEU A 397 -16.37 -2.02 -14.86
CA LEU A 397 -15.07 -1.85 -15.51
C LEU A 397 -14.54 -0.40 -15.41
N SER A 398 -15.41 0.57 -15.13
CA SER A 398 -15.08 2.00 -15.10
C SER A 398 -15.62 2.72 -13.86
N SER A 399 -15.91 1.99 -12.77
CA SER A 399 -16.34 2.58 -11.51
C SER A 399 -16.00 1.67 -10.33
N GLY A 400 -15.84 2.26 -9.14
CA GLY A 400 -15.53 1.52 -7.93
C GLY A 400 -15.49 2.40 -6.69
N TYR A 401 -14.98 1.86 -5.59
CA TYR A 401 -14.69 2.59 -4.36
C TYR A 401 -13.20 2.50 -4.04
N ILE A 402 -12.64 3.58 -3.50
CA ILE A 402 -11.27 3.62 -2.96
C ILE A 402 -11.29 4.40 -1.64
N SER A 403 -10.17 4.40 -0.90
CA SER A 403 -10.03 5.19 0.32
C SER A 403 -8.67 5.88 0.33
N LYS A 404 -8.67 7.21 0.34
CA LYS A 404 -7.45 8.03 0.15
C LYS A 404 -7.43 9.23 1.11
N PHE A 405 -6.23 9.67 1.49
CA PHE A 405 -6.05 10.92 2.22
C PHE A 405 -6.31 12.13 1.31
N SER A 406 -6.77 13.23 1.90
CA SER A 406 -7.01 14.49 1.20
C SER A 406 -6.96 15.66 2.20
N PRO A 407 -6.24 16.76 1.95
CA PRO A 407 -6.20 17.92 2.86
C PRO A 407 -7.55 18.62 3.07
N ASP A 408 -8.51 18.40 2.17
CA ASP A 408 -9.91 18.85 2.21
C ASP A 408 -10.89 17.76 2.73
N GLY A 409 -10.37 16.64 3.24
CA GLY A 409 -11.16 15.49 3.70
C GLY A 409 -11.80 15.66 5.09
N PHE A 410 -12.55 14.65 5.51
CA PHE A 410 -13.11 14.57 6.86
C PHE A 410 -12.10 14.01 7.88
N GLY A 411 -11.15 13.18 7.43
CA GLY A 411 -10.11 12.59 8.27
C GLY A 411 -8.91 12.06 7.50
N LYS A 412 -8.31 10.98 8.01
CA LYS A 412 -7.04 10.44 7.50
C LYS A 412 -7.20 9.68 6.19
N LEU A 413 -8.21 8.81 6.12
CA LEU A 413 -8.63 8.14 4.89
C LEU A 413 -10.13 8.34 4.78
N ASP A 414 -10.58 8.87 3.64
CA ASP A 414 -11.98 9.00 3.30
C ASP A 414 -12.35 8.04 2.17
N ILE A 415 -13.50 7.40 2.30
CA ILE A 415 -14.13 6.60 1.26
C ILE A 415 -14.66 7.53 0.17
N ALA A 416 -14.25 7.27 -1.08
CA ALA A 416 -14.77 7.92 -2.27
C ALA A 416 -15.27 6.90 -3.29
N GLU A 417 -16.42 7.17 -3.89
CA GLU A 417 -16.83 6.52 -5.13
C GLU A 417 -16.03 7.12 -6.28
N VAL A 418 -15.49 6.26 -7.14
CA VAL A 418 -14.65 6.61 -8.28
C VAL A 418 -15.39 6.30 -9.56
N GLU A 419 -15.48 7.28 -10.45
CA GLU A 419 -15.94 7.11 -11.83
C GLU A 419 -14.73 7.32 -12.76
N ILE A 420 -14.25 6.24 -13.39
CA ILE A 420 -13.24 6.30 -14.43
C ILE A 420 -13.96 6.73 -15.71
N ILE A 421 -13.53 7.87 -16.26
CA ILE A 421 -14.11 8.47 -17.46
C ILE A 421 -13.19 8.08 -18.63
N PRO A 422 -13.56 7.08 -19.46
CA PRO A 422 -12.67 6.56 -20.50
C PRO A 422 -12.36 7.63 -21.55
N LEU A 423 -11.11 7.63 -22.02
CA LEU A 423 -10.73 8.39 -23.21
C LEU A 423 -11.33 7.70 -24.45
N VAL A 424 -12.08 8.47 -25.22
CA VAL A 424 -12.73 8.06 -26.47
C VAL A 424 -11.81 8.40 -27.63
N ASP A 425 -11.65 7.46 -28.56
CA ASP A 425 -10.91 7.71 -29.79
C ASP A 425 -11.73 8.58 -30.75
N VAL A 426 -11.10 9.62 -31.28
CA VAL A 426 -11.69 10.51 -32.27
C VAL A 426 -10.81 10.53 -33.50
N LYS A 427 -11.32 9.95 -34.59
CA LYS A 427 -10.67 10.00 -35.88
C LYS A 427 -11.04 11.30 -36.58
N LEU A 428 -10.06 12.19 -36.72
CA LEU A 428 -10.19 13.44 -37.46
C LEU A 428 -9.77 13.22 -38.92
N ASN A 429 -10.70 13.44 -39.83
CA ASN A 429 -10.46 13.45 -41.27
C ASN A 429 -10.19 14.90 -41.70
N LEU A 430 -8.99 15.17 -42.18
CA LEU A 430 -8.56 16.48 -42.66
C LEU A 430 -8.75 16.53 -44.17
N MET A 431 -9.82 17.21 -44.58
CA MET A 431 -10.12 17.48 -45.98
C MET A 431 -9.23 18.64 -46.44
N LEU A 432 -8.61 18.53 -47.61
CA LEU A 432 -7.76 19.57 -48.18
C LEU A 432 -8.58 20.32 -49.24
N ALA A 433 -8.62 21.65 -49.15
CA ALA A 433 -9.15 22.48 -50.23
C ALA A 433 -8.19 22.51 -51.43
N ASP A 434 -8.68 22.89 -52.60
CA ASP A 434 -7.86 22.97 -53.81
C ASP A 434 -6.68 23.93 -53.62
N ASN A 435 -5.48 23.48 -54.02
CA ASN A 435 -4.19 24.17 -53.83
C ASN A 435 -3.69 24.27 -52.36
N ALA A 436 -4.24 23.48 -51.44
CA ALA A 436 -3.71 23.36 -50.07
C ALA A 436 -2.26 22.83 -50.04
N PRO A 437 -1.32 23.46 -49.31
CA PRO A 437 0.10 23.09 -49.34
C PRO A 437 0.42 21.91 -48.38
N LEU A 438 0.38 20.68 -48.90
CA LEU A 438 0.67 19.45 -48.13
C LEU A 438 2.09 19.42 -47.50
N ASP A 439 3.05 20.19 -48.02
CA ASP A 439 4.41 20.25 -47.49
C ASP A 439 4.51 21.05 -46.18
N LYS A 440 3.46 21.76 -45.77
CA LYS A 440 3.48 22.64 -44.60
C LYS A 440 3.02 21.95 -43.33
N THR A 441 3.49 22.51 -42.22
CA THR A 441 3.13 22.06 -40.87
C THR A 441 1.94 22.86 -40.34
N TYR A 442 0.96 22.16 -39.79
CA TYR A 442 -0.18 22.74 -39.11
C TYR A 442 -0.40 22.05 -37.75
N ASN A 443 -0.99 22.80 -36.82
CA ASN A 443 -1.32 22.36 -35.48
C ASN A 443 -2.82 22.11 -35.40
N VAL A 444 -3.20 20.92 -34.96
CA VAL A 444 -4.57 20.58 -34.58
C VAL A 444 -4.70 20.70 -33.06
N ASN A 445 -5.70 21.43 -32.59
CA ASN A 445 -6.04 21.57 -31.18
C ASN A 445 -7.46 21.06 -30.95
N VAL A 446 -7.72 20.38 -29.84
CA VAL A 446 -9.08 20.15 -29.32
C VAL A 446 -9.31 21.09 -28.16
N ILE A 447 -10.31 21.95 -28.27
CA ILE A 447 -10.67 22.98 -27.28
C ILE A 447 -11.95 22.56 -26.58
N ASN A 448 -11.98 22.53 -25.25
CA ASN A 448 -13.19 22.32 -24.46
C ASN A 448 -14.07 23.58 -24.52
N ASN A 449 -15.31 23.45 -25.03
CA ASN A 449 -16.21 24.59 -25.23
C ASN A 449 -16.70 25.21 -23.91
N SER A 450 -16.60 24.50 -22.79
CA SER A 450 -17.04 24.98 -21.47
C SER A 450 -15.92 25.63 -20.64
N THR A 451 -14.65 25.31 -20.89
CA THR A 451 -13.49 25.88 -20.15
C THR A 451 -12.58 26.75 -21.00
N GLY A 452 -12.65 26.65 -22.33
CA GLY A 452 -11.71 27.30 -23.27
C GLY A 452 -10.33 26.62 -23.34
N GLU A 453 -10.11 25.54 -22.59
CA GLU A 453 -8.84 24.83 -22.47
C GLU A 453 -8.54 23.95 -23.69
N VAL A 454 -7.28 23.92 -24.12
CA VAL A 454 -6.79 22.96 -25.13
C VAL A 454 -6.50 21.62 -24.45
N VAL A 455 -7.37 20.63 -24.65
CA VAL A 455 -7.32 19.31 -23.98
C VAL A 455 -6.52 18.25 -24.73
N GLU A 456 -6.25 18.47 -26.02
CA GLU A 456 -5.42 17.60 -26.87
C GLU A 456 -4.79 18.46 -27.99
N LYS A 457 -3.54 18.18 -28.37
CA LYS A 457 -2.81 18.98 -29.37
C LYS A 457 -1.79 18.16 -30.14
N GLN A 458 -1.88 18.20 -31.48
CA GLN A 458 -0.94 17.52 -32.38
C GLN A 458 -0.38 18.47 -33.44
N SER A 459 0.94 18.49 -33.61
CA SER A 459 1.61 19.24 -34.69
C SER A 459 2.03 18.27 -35.79
N VAL A 460 1.59 18.49 -37.02
CA VAL A 460 1.67 17.50 -38.10
C VAL A 460 1.91 18.16 -39.47
N LYS A 461 2.45 17.38 -40.41
CA LYS A 461 2.78 17.77 -41.77
C LYS A 461 2.31 16.68 -42.73
N GLY A 462 1.65 17.06 -43.83
CA GLY A 462 1.24 16.15 -44.91
C GLY A 462 0.25 15.01 -44.55
N LYS A 463 -0.31 14.97 -43.33
CA LYS A 463 -1.33 13.97 -42.95
C LYS A 463 -2.72 14.41 -43.39
N THR A 464 -3.60 13.44 -43.65
CA THR A 464 -5.04 13.65 -43.95
C THR A 464 -5.97 12.93 -42.96
N GLN A 465 -5.42 12.09 -42.07
CA GLN A 465 -6.15 11.48 -40.95
C GLN A 465 -5.29 11.56 -39.68
N LEU A 466 -5.92 11.90 -38.56
CA LEU A 466 -5.34 11.86 -37.21
C LEU A 466 -6.23 11.03 -36.28
N SER A 467 -5.63 10.47 -35.24
CA SER A 467 -6.33 9.87 -34.10
C SER A 467 -6.05 10.75 -32.88
N LEU A 468 -7.11 11.30 -32.32
CA LEU A 468 -7.13 12.13 -31.12
C LEU A 468 -7.76 11.31 -29.98
N LYS A 469 -7.40 11.57 -28.73
CA LYS A 469 -8.07 10.97 -27.56
C LYS A 469 -8.65 12.06 -26.68
N VAL A 470 -9.94 11.98 -26.36
CA VAL A 470 -10.67 13.00 -25.60
C VAL A 470 -11.57 12.36 -24.55
N LYS A 471 -11.91 13.11 -23.50
CA LYS A 471 -12.94 12.70 -22.54
C LYS A 471 -14.34 12.96 -23.16
N PRO A 472 -15.44 12.41 -22.60
CA PRO A 472 -16.79 12.89 -22.89
C PRO A 472 -16.93 14.39 -22.60
N GLY A 473 -17.62 15.12 -23.47
CA GLY A 473 -17.74 16.57 -23.40
C GLY A 473 -18.07 17.23 -24.74
N ASN A 474 -18.27 18.55 -24.69
CA ASN A 474 -18.47 19.39 -25.88
C ASN A 474 -17.18 20.13 -26.22
N TYR A 475 -16.69 19.91 -27.43
CA TYR A 475 -15.41 20.41 -27.92
C TYR A 475 -15.55 21.15 -29.26
N SER A 476 -14.49 21.87 -29.59
CA SER A 476 -14.20 22.36 -30.94
C SER A 476 -12.83 21.85 -31.33
N VAL A 477 -12.70 21.19 -32.48
CA VAL A 477 -11.40 20.89 -33.07
C VAL A 477 -11.02 22.05 -33.99
N THR A 478 -9.88 22.69 -33.76
CA THR A 478 -9.31 23.69 -34.69
C THR A 478 -8.04 23.17 -35.37
N ALA A 479 -7.78 23.66 -36.58
CA ALA A 479 -6.51 23.48 -37.26
C ALA A 479 -6.02 24.81 -37.83
N GLN A 480 -4.73 25.11 -37.62
CA GLN A 480 -4.07 26.33 -38.10
C GLN A 480 -2.57 26.07 -38.33
N GLY A 481 -1.97 26.67 -39.36
CA GLY A 481 -0.60 26.35 -39.75
C GLY A 481 0.05 27.32 -40.74
N GLU A 482 1.29 27.01 -41.13
CA GLU A 482 1.98 27.78 -42.16
C GLU A 482 1.26 27.61 -43.51
N GLY A 483 0.81 28.71 -44.11
CA GLY A 483 0.04 28.66 -45.36
C GLY A 483 -1.42 28.20 -45.21
N PHE A 484 -1.94 28.03 -43.99
CA PHE A 484 -3.33 27.66 -43.72
C PHE A 484 -4.08 28.73 -42.92
N GLU A 485 -5.39 28.83 -43.12
CA GLU A 485 -6.28 29.63 -42.26
C GLU A 485 -6.62 28.86 -40.97
N GLU A 486 -7.07 29.55 -39.91
CA GLU A 486 -7.67 28.82 -38.78
C GLU A 486 -9.06 28.33 -39.17
N THR A 487 -9.27 27.04 -39.03
CA THR A 487 -10.50 26.33 -39.36
C THR A 487 -11.01 25.60 -38.13
N LYS A 488 -12.33 25.45 -37.98
CA LYS A 488 -12.97 24.96 -36.75
C LYS A 488 -14.16 24.05 -37.06
N THR A 489 -14.27 22.92 -36.37
CA THR A 489 -15.40 21.98 -36.45
C THR A 489 -15.85 21.57 -35.03
N PRO A 490 -17.17 21.46 -34.75
CA PRO A 490 -17.65 20.99 -33.46
C PRO A 490 -17.39 19.48 -33.28
N LEU A 491 -17.19 19.06 -32.04
CA LEU A 491 -17.01 17.66 -31.64
C LEU A 491 -17.75 17.44 -30.32
N ASN A 492 -18.82 16.65 -30.33
CA ASN A 492 -19.58 16.31 -29.13
C ASN A 492 -19.44 14.81 -28.84
N ILE A 493 -18.94 14.48 -27.65
CA ILE A 493 -18.85 13.11 -27.14
C ILE A 493 -19.81 13.00 -25.95
N PRO A 494 -20.89 12.20 -26.04
CA PRO A 494 -21.91 12.12 -25.00
C PRO A 494 -21.33 11.53 -23.70
N ALA A 495 -21.84 12.00 -22.56
CA ALA A 495 -21.35 11.66 -21.20
C ALA A 495 -21.24 10.14 -20.93
N LYS A 496 -22.07 9.34 -21.59
CA LYS A 496 -21.90 7.88 -21.71
C LYS A 496 -21.70 7.56 -23.20
N PRO A 497 -20.46 7.31 -23.66
CA PRO A 497 -20.17 7.03 -25.07
C PRO A 497 -20.90 5.79 -25.58
N ASP A 498 -21.63 5.90 -26.69
CA ASP A 498 -22.29 4.77 -27.34
C ASP A 498 -21.38 4.00 -28.33
N LYS A 499 -20.17 4.53 -28.57
CA LYS A 499 -19.18 4.03 -29.53
C LYS A 499 -17.78 4.10 -28.93
N SER A 500 -16.89 3.21 -29.37
CA SER A 500 -15.45 3.24 -29.06
C SER A 500 -14.68 4.30 -29.86
N GLU A 501 -15.16 4.64 -31.06
CA GLU A 501 -14.57 5.65 -31.94
C GLU A 501 -15.67 6.62 -32.44
N TYR A 502 -15.33 7.91 -32.52
CA TYR A 502 -16.16 8.95 -33.16
C TYR A 502 -15.38 9.56 -34.33
N GLN A 503 -16.11 10.06 -35.32
CA GLN A 503 -15.54 10.69 -36.51
C GLN A 503 -15.76 12.20 -36.48
N ALA A 504 -14.73 12.96 -36.80
CA ALA A 504 -14.82 14.38 -37.11
C ALA A 504 -14.24 14.64 -38.50
N SER A 505 -14.72 15.71 -39.15
CA SER A 505 -14.16 16.20 -40.41
C SER A 505 -13.92 17.69 -40.33
N LEU A 506 -12.78 18.13 -40.85
CA LEU A 506 -12.32 19.51 -40.84
C LEU A 506 -11.65 19.84 -42.18
N MET A 507 -12.02 20.97 -42.78
CA MET A 507 -11.40 21.46 -44.02
C MET A 507 -10.13 22.26 -43.67
N LEU A 508 -9.06 22.06 -44.42
CA LEU A 508 -7.83 22.85 -44.37
C LEU A 508 -7.79 23.80 -45.57
N ASN A 509 -8.15 25.06 -45.32
CA ASN A 509 -8.14 26.11 -46.33
C ASN A 509 -6.74 26.72 -46.49
N PRO A 510 -6.19 26.87 -47.71
CA PRO A 510 -4.96 27.63 -47.92
C PRO A 510 -5.20 29.10 -47.61
N ARG A 511 -4.26 29.72 -46.88
CA ARG A 511 -4.33 31.14 -46.51
C ARG A 511 -4.07 32.01 -47.74
N ILE A 512 -5.10 32.73 -48.18
CA ILE A 512 -4.99 33.60 -49.36
C ILE A 512 -4.08 34.78 -49.04
N VAL A 513 -2.82 34.69 -49.47
CA VAL A 513 -1.90 35.84 -49.48
C VAL A 513 -2.37 36.78 -50.58
N GLN A 514 -3.10 37.83 -50.20
CA GLN A 514 -3.31 38.97 -51.09
C GLN A 514 -1.94 39.53 -51.44
N GLN A 515 -1.55 39.46 -52.72
CA GLN A 515 -0.40 40.21 -53.20
C GLN A 515 -0.68 41.70 -52.96
N PRO A 516 0.30 42.51 -52.51
CA PRO A 516 0.11 43.94 -52.44
C PRO A 516 -0.29 44.46 -53.82
N VAL A 517 -1.48 45.05 -53.93
CA VAL A 517 -1.86 45.78 -55.14
C VAL A 517 -0.85 46.89 -55.30
N ALA A 518 -0.03 46.82 -56.35
CA ALA A 518 0.98 47.83 -56.63
C ALA A 518 0.28 49.19 -56.70
N GLN A 519 0.69 50.13 -55.85
CA GLN A 519 0.21 51.50 -55.92
C GLN A 519 0.67 52.05 -57.27
N LEU A 520 -0.28 52.22 -58.19
CA LEU A 520 -0.05 52.93 -59.44
C LEU A 520 0.36 54.36 -59.07
N GLU A 521 1.54 54.78 -59.53
CA GLU A 521 2.03 56.14 -59.30
C GLU A 521 1.02 57.15 -59.87
N PRO A 522 0.78 58.28 -59.19
CA PRO A 522 -0.13 59.30 -59.69
C PRO A 522 0.38 59.84 -61.06
N PRO A 523 -0.51 60.08 -62.04
CA PRO A 523 -0.09 60.58 -63.35
C PRO A 523 0.64 61.92 -63.24
N LYS A 524 1.67 62.12 -64.05
CA LYS A 524 2.23 63.46 -64.29
C LYS A 524 1.18 64.33 -64.98
N GLU A 525 1.04 65.57 -64.52
CA GLU A 525 0.21 66.55 -65.22
C GLU A 525 0.89 66.99 -66.52
N GLU A 526 0.17 66.89 -67.63
CA GLU A 526 0.44 67.61 -68.87
C GLU A 526 -0.74 68.55 -69.21
N PRO A 527 -0.50 69.67 -69.90
CA PRO A 527 -1.42 70.81 -69.89
C PRO A 527 -2.69 70.59 -70.73
N LYS A 528 -3.79 71.23 -70.29
CA LYS A 528 -5.11 71.18 -70.93
C LYS A 528 -5.10 71.85 -72.31
N ALA A 529 -5.70 71.17 -73.29
CA ALA A 529 -6.13 71.74 -74.57
C ALA A 529 -7.65 71.49 -74.77
N GLU A 530 -8.25 72.11 -75.79
CA GLU A 530 -9.69 72.40 -75.81
C GLU A 530 -10.63 71.32 -76.38
N VAL A 531 -11.92 71.50 -76.09
CA VAL A 531 -13.06 70.65 -76.50
C VAL A 531 -13.60 71.03 -77.88
N LYS A 532 -13.96 70.04 -78.71
CA LYS A 532 -15.15 70.06 -79.60
C LYS A 532 -15.55 68.63 -80.06
N PRO A 533 -16.79 68.38 -80.52
CA PRO A 533 -17.45 67.10 -80.24
C PRO A 533 -17.95 66.28 -81.45
N GLU A 534 -18.46 65.09 -81.11
CA GLU A 534 -19.57 64.35 -81.75
C GLU A 534 -19.33 63.61 -83.08
N VAL A 535 -19.89 62.38 -83.19
CA VAL A 535 -20.54 61.73 -84.37
C VAL A 535 -20.71 60.20 -84.13
N LYS A 536 -21.78 59.61 -84.72
CA LYS A 536 -22.20 58.18 -84.76
C LYS A 536 -22.19 57.70 -86.24
N PRO A 537 -22.35 56.40 -86.62
CA PRO A 537 -22.43 55.13 -85.87
C PRO A 537 -21.56 53.96 -86.48
N GLU A 538 -21.92 52.70 -86.12
CA GLU A 538 -21.81 51.36 -86.77
C GLU A 538 -21.41 51.22 -88.28
N PRO A 539 -20.96 50.03 -88.81
CA PRO A 539 -21.35 48.64 -88.43
C PRO A 539 -20.28 47.50 -88.51
N LYS A 540 -20.75 46.23 -88.39
CA LYS A 540 -20.04 44.94 -88.67
C LYS A 540 -20.09 44.57 -90.18
N PRO A 541 -19.20 43.71 -90.75
CA PRO A 541 -19.21 42.23 -90.62
C PRO A 541 -17.77 41.63 -90.48
N GLU A 542 -17.32 40.40 -90.83
CA GLU A 542 -17.86 39.10 -91.36
C GLU A 542 -16.88 37.96 -90.88
N VAL A 543 -17.25 36.83 -90.26
CA VAL A 543 -17.78 35.50 -90.74
C VAL A 543 -16.80 34.53 -91.45
N LYS A 544 -16.48 33.39 -90.78
CA LYS A 544 -16.08 32.04 -91.29
C LYS A 544 -14.68 31.82 -91.94
N PRO A 545 -14.20 30.56 -92.15
CA PRO A 545 -14.38 29.32 -91.36
C PRO A 545 -13.06 28.46 -91.26
N GLU A 546 -13.22 27.17 -90.92
CA GLU A 546 -12.32 26.03 -91.26
C GLU A 546 -10.97 25.86 -90.51
N ALA A 547 -10.40 24.66 -90.33
CA ALA A 547 -10.83 23.30 -90.73
C ALA A 547 -10.59 22.26 -89.59
N ARG A 548 -10.99 20.99 -89.83
CA ARG A 548 -10.94 19.89 -88.84
C ARG A 548 -10.40 18.59 -89.46
N ALA A 549 -9.37 18.01 -88.85
CA ALA A 549 -9.04 16.57 -88.90
C ALA A 549 -8.38 16.22 -87.54
N THR A 550 -8.77 15.23 -86.73
CA THR A 550 -9.09 13.80 -86.93
C THR A 550 -7.93 12.94 -87.40
N ASP A 551 -7.38 12.11 -86.50
CA ASP A 551 -7.49 10.66 -86.71
C ASP A 551 -7.44 9.81 -85.41
N LYS A 552 -7.76 8.51 -85.54
CA LYS A 552 -7.66 7.42 -84.55
C LYS A 552 -7.28 6.11 -85.28
N PRO A 553 -7.33 4.91 -84.65
CA PRO A 553 -6.36 4.37 -83.70
C PRO A 553 -5.79 3.00 -84.18
N LYS A 554 -4.97 2.31 -83.36
CA LYS A 554 -5.01 0.84 -83.22
C LYS A 554 -4.23 0.33 -81.99
N ALA A 555 -4.43 -0.95 -81.64
CA ALA A 555 -3.96 -1.59 -80.41
C ALA A 555 -3.33 -2.97 -80.70
N VAL A 556 -2.51 -3.48 -79.77
CA VAL A 556 -1.91 -4.84 -79.75
C VAL A 556 -1.74 -5.32 -78.29
N GLU A 557 -1.89 -6.62 -78.03
CA GLU A 557 -1.71 -7.35 -76.75
C GLU A 557 -0.53 -8.38 -76.85
N PRO A 558 -0.28 -9.31 -75.90
CA PRO A 558 0.00 -9.16 -74.46
C PRO A 558 1.25 -9.94 -73.94
N GLY A 559 1.86 -9.47 -72.84
CA GLY A 559 2.74 -10.28 -71.93
C GLY A 559 4.13 -10.69 -72.47
N PRO A 560 4.91 -11.53 -71.75
CA PRO A 560 4.69 -12.13 -70.41
C PRO A 560 5.80 -11.83 -69.36
N LYS A 561 5.77 -12.52 -68.21
CA LYS A 561 6.68 -12.37 -67.04
C LYS A 561 8.09 -12.97 -67.24
N LYS A 562 9.06 -12.50 -66.44
CA LYS A 562 10.19 -13.31 -65.91
C LYS A 562 10.49 -12.96 -64.44
N GLU A 563 11.10 -13.90 -63.73
CA GLU A 563 11.39 -13.88 -62.28
C GLU A 563 12.77 -13.28 -61.97
N PRO A 564 13.16 -13.23 -60.68
CA PRO A 564 14.40 -13.96 -60.34
C PRO A 564 14.32 -14.87 -59.10
N VAL A 565 14.51 -16.17 -59.36
CA VAL A 565 15.42 -17.10 -58.66
C VAL A 565 15.44 -17.12 -57.12
N VAL A 566 14.96 -18.24 -56.59
CA VAL A 566 15.08 -18.70 -55.20
C VAL A 566 16.54 -19.01 -54.79
N LYS A 567 16.90 -18.72 -53.53
CA LYS A 567 17.98 -19.43 -52.81
C LYS A 567 17.40 -20.29 -51.69
N GLN A 568 17.62 -21.61 -51.78
CA GLN A 568 17.35 -22.58 -50.71
C GLN A 568 18.67 -23.11 -50.15
N THR A 569 18.75 -23.23 -48.83
CA THR A 569 19.65 -24.13 -48.09
C THR A 569 18.97 -24.48 -46.76
N PRO A 570 19.22 -25.67 -46.17
CA PRO A 570 18.09 -26.60 -46.08
C PRO A 570 17.72 -27.08 -44.66
N LYS A 571 16.62 -27.83 -44.58
CA LYS A 571 16.34 -28.76 -43.48
C LYS A 571 17.55 -29.68 -43.23
N LYS A 572 17.76 -30.08 -41.98
CA LYS A 572 18.70 -31.13 -41.60
C LYS A 572 17.98 -32.22 -40.82
N GLU A 573 17.90 -33.41 -41.41
CA GLU A 573 17.40 -34.63 -40.74
C GLU A 573 18.52 -35.39 -40.01
N THR A 574 18.16 -36.46 -39.32
CA THR A 574 18.94 -37.07 -38.24
C THR A 574 19.70 -38.35 -38.64
N ARG A 575 20.95 -38.47 -38.16
CA ARG A 575 21.72 -39.69 -37.77
C ARG A 575 23.24 -39.49 -38.00
N PRO A 576 24.11 -40.29 -37.36
CA PRO A 576 24.09 -40.67 -35.94
C PRO A 576 25.44 -40.33 -35.26
N GLU A 577 25.43 -39.86 -34.02
CA GLU A 577 26.67 -39.61 -33.28
C GLU A 577 27.11 -40.88 -32.51
N VAL A 578 28.42 -41.14 -32.46
CA VAL A 578 28.99 -42.40 -31.97
C VAL A 578 29.30 -42.32 -30.49
N GLU A 579 28.74 -43.22 -29.68
CA GLU A 579 29.09 -43.32 -28.26
C GLU A 579 30.57 -43.64 -28.05
N LYS A 580 31.23 -42.81 -27.21
CA LYS A 580 32.46 -43.15 -26.49
C LYS A 580 32.35 -42.67 -25.04
N PRO A 581 33.08 -43.31 -24.10
CA PRO A 581 32.46 -43.69 -22.84
C PRO A 581 32.33 -42.57 -21.80
N LYS A 582 31.28 -42.74 -21.00
CA LYS A 582 30.93 -41.97 -19.81
C LYS A 582 32.09 -41.97 -18.79
N PRO A 583 32.50 -40.81 -18.23
CA PRO A 583 33.44 -40.79 -17.11
C PRO A 583 32.83 -41.44 -15.86
N GLU A 584 33.59 -42.29 -15.19
CA GLU A 584 33.17 -42.88 -13.90
C GLU A 584 33.15 -41.80 -12.79
N PRO A 585 32.20 -41.89 -11.84
CA PRO A 585 32.14 -40.96 -10.71
C PRO A 585 33.32 -41.19 -9.76
N LYS A 586 34.19 -40.20 -9.59
CA LYS A 586 35.24 -40.25 -8.56
C LYS A 586 34.61 -40.27 -7.15
N PRO A 587 35.20 -40.99 -6.17
CA PRO A 587 34.55 -41.20 -4.88
C PRO A 587 34.28 -39.90 -4.12
N ALA A 588 33.12 -39.82 -3.46
CA ALA A 588 32.85 -38.77 -2.49
C ALA A 588 33.87 -38.86 -1.34
N LYS A 589 34.48 -37.73 -0.96
CA LYS A 589 35.20 -37.65 0.31
C LYS A 589 34.20 -37.90 1.44
N ALA A 590 34.55 -38.80 2.36
CA ALA A 590 33.74 -39.04 3.54
C ALA A 590 33.53 -37.74 4.32
N LEU A 591 32.27 -37.41 4.57
CA LEU A 591 31.92 -36.43 5.59
C LEU A 591 32.35 -36.98 6.97
N PRO A 592 32.74 -36.13 7.93
CA PRO A 592 32.86 -36.58 9.31
C PRO A 592 31.50 -37.14 9.78
N PRO A 593 31.48 -38.15 10.67
CA PRO A 593 30.24 -38.74 11.13
C PRO A 593 29.34 -37.64 11.72
N THR A 594 28.09 -37.59 11.26
CA THR A 594 27.08 -36.72 11.85
C THR A 594 26.99 -36.99 13.35
N PRO A 595 26.90 -35.96 14.21
CA PRO A 595 26.57 -36.20 15.62
C PRO A 595 25.26 -37.00 15.68
N PRO A 596 25.09 -37.90 16.68
CA PRO A 596 23.87 -38.68 16.80
C PRO A 596 22.67 -37.74 16.87
N PRO A 597 21.50 -38.13 16.33
CA PRO A 597 20.34 -37.26 16.26
C PRO A 597 20.00 -36.77 17.66
N THR A 598 20.07 -35.44 17.86
CA THR A 598 19.60 -34.80 19.08
C THR A 598 18.17 -35.27 19.32
N ALA A 599 17.90 -35.85 20.49
CA ALA A 599 16.60 -36.40 20.79
C ALA A 599 15.50 -35.35 20.49
N ALA A 600 14.42 -35.78 19.84
CA ALA A 600 13.31 -34.89 19.53
C ALA A 600 12.88 -34.18 20.83
N PRO A 601 12.73 -32.84 20.82
CA PRO A 601 12.51 -32.09 22.05
C PRO A 601 11.26 -32.62 22.74
N THR A 602 11.41 -33.00 24.02
CA THR A 602 10.36 -33.61 24.83
C THR A 602 9.07 -32.79 24.71
N PRO A 603 7.89 -33.41 24.46
CA PRO A 603 6.65 -32.67 24.30
C PRO A 603 6.39 -31.75 25.49
N ARG A 604 6.47 -30.43 25.23
CA ARG A 604 6.33 -29.39 26.26
C ARG A 604 4.95 -29.50 26.90
N MET A 605 4.88 -29.64 28.21
CA MET A 605 3.62 -29.86 28.90
C MET A 605 2.82 -28.55 28.97
N ASP A 606 1.61 -28.55 28.40
CA ASP A 606 0.75 -27.37 28.25
C ASP A 606 -0.12 -27.12 29.50
N PHE A 607 0.14 -26.01 30.20
CA PHE A 607 -0.61 -25.52 31.36
C PHE A 607 -1.39 -24.23 31.05
N SER A 608 -1.44 -23.79 29.78
CA SER A 608 -2.06 -22.51 29.39
C SER A 608 -3.60 -22.51 29.40
N LYS A 609 -4.24 -23.62 29.80
CA LYS A 609 -5.70 -23.86 29.70
C LYS A 609 -6.35 -24.37 31.00
N THR A 610 -5.66 -24.27 32.14
CA THR A 610 -6.00 -24.95 33.40
C THR A 610 -7.16 -24.34 34.21
N SER A 611 -8.11 -23.65 33.58
CA SER A 611 -9.32 -23.15 34.24
C SER A 611 -10.56 -23.56 33.46
N SER A 612 -11.28 -24.57 33.97
CA SER A 612 -12.50 -25.11 33.37
C SER A 612 -13.78 -24.78 34.15
N THR A 613 -13.72 -23.89 35.14
CA THR A 613 -14.91 -23.28 35.78
C THR A 613 -14.63 -21.87 36.32
N ALA A 614 -14.63 -20.86 35.45
CA ALA A 614 -14.57 -19.46 35.86
C ALA A 614 -15.94 -19.01 36.42
N MET A 615 -16.15 -19.15 37.73
CA MET A 615 -17.21 -18.43 38.44
C MET A 615 -16.99 -16.90 38.38
N LEU A 616 -18.06 -16.13 38.58
CA LEU A 616 -18.07 -14.67 38.61
C LEU A 616 -17.36 -14.11 39.87
N ALA A 617 -16.04 -14.25 39.92
CA ALA A 617 -15.21 -13.60 40.92
C ALA A 617 -14.96 -12.11 40.60
N LYS A 618 -14.61 -11.34 41.63
CA LYS A 618 -14.41 -9.89 41.56
C LYS A 618 -13.04 -9.57 40.94
N ALA A 619 -13.04 -8.91 39.79
CA ALA A 619 -11.84 -8.57 39.01
C ALA A 619 -10.75 -7.88 39.85
N THR A 620 -9.49 -8.29 39.66
CA THR A 620 -8.34 -7.63 40.29
C THR A 620 -7.63 -6.71 39.30
N TYR A 621 -6.72 -5.89 39.81
CA TYR A 621 -6.02 -4.86 39.07
C TYR A 621 -4.51 -4.92 39.33
N SER A 622 -3.71 -4.71 38.29
CA SER A 622 -2.25 -4.59 38.37
C SER A 622 -1.76 -3.39 37.55
N VAL A 623 -0.67 -2.75 37.94
CA VAL A 623 -0.02 -1.70 37.13
C VAL A 623 0.92 -2.39 36.15
N GLN A 624 0.64 -2.31 34.85
CA GLN A 624 1.58 -2.80 33.84
C GLN A 624 2.70 -1.78 33.60
N LEU A 625 3.93 -2.25 33.73
CA LEU A 625 5.17 -1.47 33.58
C LEU A 625 5.72 -1.50 32.16
N MET A 626 5.63 -2.65 31.49
CA MET A 626 6.20 -2.87 30.16
C MET A 626 5.58 -4.09 29.47
N ALA A 627 5.70 -4.17 28.15
CA ALA A 627 5.63 -5.40 27.36
C ALA A 627 6.85 -5.44 26.42
N SER A 628 7.49 -6.59 26.25
CA SER A 628 8.64 -6.73 25.32
C SER A 628 8.70 -8.13 24.70
N LEU A 629 9.09 -8.22 23.43
CA LEU A 629 9.41 -9.48 22.74
C LEU A 629 10.69 -10.16 23.29
N TYR A 630 11.56 -9.38 23.93
CA TYR A 630 12.82 -9.84 24.51
C TYR A 630 12.81 -9.69 26.04
N PRO A 631 13.34 -10.67 26.81
CA PRO A 631 13.36 -10.57 28.27
C PRO A 631 14.33 -9.47 28.72
N VAL A 632 13.80 -8.46 29.40
CA VAL A 632 14.55 -7.46 30.16
C VAL A 632 14.80 -7.98 31.57
N ASP A 633 15.97 -7.68 32.14
CA ASP A 633 16.35 -8.11 33.49
C ASP A 633 15.45 -7.45 34.55
N TYR A 634 15.00 -8.24 35.54
CA TYR A 634 14.10 -7.80 36.62
C TYR A 634 14.63 -6.59 37.40
N ASN A 635 15.95 -6.43 37.52
CA ASN A 635 16.60 -5.35 38.24
C ASN A 635 16.53 -4.00 37.49
N TYR A 636 16.21 -4.00 36.18
CA TYR A 636 15.96 -2.79 35.38
C TYR A 636 14.94 -1.86 36.05
N PHE A 637 13.87 -2.44 36.57
CA PHE A 637 12.73 -1.69 37.09
C PHE A 637 12.96 -1.04 38.46
N LYS A 638 13.96 -1.50 39.24
CA LYS A 638 14.26 -0.99 40.60
C LYS A 638 13.03 -0.91 41.53
N LEU A 639 12.06 -1.80 41.31
CA LEU A 639 10.81 -1.92 42.06
C LEU A 639 10.74 -3.32 42.70
N ASP A 640 9.99 -3.43 43.78
CA ASP A 640 9.70 -4.70 44.44
C ASP A 640 8.36 -5.28 43.97
N SER A 641 8.14 -6.58 44.22
CA SER A 641 6.91 -7.30 43.84
C SER A 641 6.59 -7.27 42.33
N ILE A 642 7.63 -7.27 41.49
CA ILE A 642 7.49 -7.40 40.04
C ILE A 642 7.09 -8.83 39.69
N SER A 643 5.99 -8.95 38.94
CA SER A 643 5.56 -10.16 38.25
C SER A 643 5.98 -10.09 36.77
N VAL A 644 6.48 -11.20 36.24
CA VAL A 644 6.78 -11.37 34.82
C VAL A 644 6.00 -12.56 34.27
N THR A 645 5.17 -12.28 33.25
CA THR A 645 4.35 -13.29 32.57
C THR A 645 4.69 -13.28 31.08
N ILE A 646 5.14 -14.42 30.53
CA ILE A 646 5.17 -14.63 29.09
C ILE A 646 3.73 -14.88 28.66
N SER A 647 3.17 -13.99 27.86
CA SER A 647 1.77 -14.08 27.43
C SER A 647 1.62 -14.94 26.16
N PRO A 648 0.41 -15.40 25.81
CA PRO A 648 0.20 -16.25 24.63
C PRO A 648 0.68 -15.63 23.30
N ASP A 649 0.69 -14.30 23.18
CA ASP A 649 1.24 -13.56 22.03
C ASP A 649 2.78 -13.64 21.89
N GLY A 650 3.49 -14.06 22.96
CA GLY A 650 4.95 -14.18 23.01
C GLY A 650 5.64 -13.04 23.77
N TYR A 651 4.92 -12.00 24.20
CA TYR A 651 5.50 -10.88 24.93
C TYR A 651 5.71 -11.21 26.41
N TYR A 652 6.90 -10.86 26.91
CA TYR A 652 7.21 -10.72 28.33
C TYR A 652 6.50 -9.46 28.86
N ARG A 653 5.43 -9.64 29.63
CA ARG A 653 4.72 -8.54 30.31
C ARG A 653 5.23 -8.40 31.74
N TYR A 654 5.52 -7.17 32.15
CA TYR A 654 6.05 -6.82 33.47
C TYR A 654 5.00 -5.98 34.21
N SER A 655 4.64 -6.36 35.43
CA SER A 655 3.63 -5.64 36.23
C SER A 655 3.92 -5.66 37.73
N VAL A 656 3.37 -4.69 38.46
CA VAL A 656 3.43 -4.59 39.92
C VAL A 656 2.05 -4.38 40.53
N GLY A 657 1.85 -4.92 41.73
CA GLY A 657 0.56 -4.94 42.42
C GLY A 657 -0.42 -5.98 41.87
N ASN A 658 -1.33 -6.43 42.74
CA ASN A 658 -2.49 -7.24 42.40
C ASN A 658 -3.52 -7.08 43.54
N THR A 659 -4.49 -6.17 43.37
CA THR A 659 -5.53 -5.85 44.38
C THR A 659 -6.92 -5.85 43.73
N ASP A 660 -7.98 -6.13 44.49
CA ASP A 660 -9.37 -6.02 44.04
C ASP A 660 -9.98 -4.63 44.35
N ASN A 661 -9.16 -3.68 44.84
CA ASN A 661 -9.51 -2.30 45.12
C ASN A 661 -8.92 -1.34 44.08
N ILE A 662 -9.79 -0.64 43.34
CA ILE A 662 -9.37 0.29 42.29
C ILE A 662 -8.62 1.53 42.83
N LYS A 663 -8.84 1.95 44.08
CA LYS A 663 -8.13 3.10 44.65
C LYS A 663 -6.67 2.77 44.97
N GLU A 664 -6.42 1.61 45.57
CA GLU A 664 -5.06 1.13 45.88
C GLU A 664 -4.20 1.00 44.62
N ILE A 665 -4.78 0.56 43.49
CA ILE A 665 -4.02 0.43 42.24
C ILE A 665 -3.81 1.77 41.55
N GLU A 666 -4.71 2.75 41.70
CA GLU A 666 -4.52 4.13 41.23
C GLU A 666 -3.43 4.84 42.05
N GLU A 667 -3.40 4.66 43.37
CA GLU A 667 -2.33 5.13 44.25
C GLU A 667 -0.99 4.48 43.90
N LEU A 668 -0.97 3.16 43.65
CA LEU A 668 0.23 2.46 43.17
C LEU A 668 0.67 2.98 41.80
N GLN A 669 -0.26 3.26 40.87
CA GLN A 669 0.06 3.82 39.56
C GLN A 669 0.70 5.20 39.68
N GLN A 670 0.20 6.07 40.58
CA GLN A 670 0.81 7.37 40.86
C GLN A 670 2.19 7.23 41.50
N LYS A 671 2.37 6.31 42.44
CA LYS A 671 3.67 5.99 43.05
C LYS A 671 4.67 5.44 42.02
N VAL A 672 4.24 4.58 41.10
CA VAL A 672 5.07 4.06 40.01
C VAL A 672 5.47 5.19 39.05
N ARG A 673 4.55 6.10 38.71
CA ARG A 673 4.85 7.29 37.89
C ARG A 673 5.86 8.23 38.54
N SER A 674 5.81 8.44 39.85
CA SER A 674 6.80 9.28 40.56
C SER A 674 8.20 8.64 40.63
N HIS A 675 8.34 7.35 40.29
CA HIS A 675 9.63 6.66 40.14
C HIS A 675 10.13 6.63 38.68
N GLY A 676 9.59 7.48 37.80
CA GLY A 676 10.04 7.67 36.41
C GLY A 676 9.27 6.88 35.35
N TYR A 677 8.34 6.01 35.74
CA TYR A 677 7.57 5.17 34.81
C TYR A 677 6.34 5.92 34.28
N SER A 678 6.53 6.76 33.25
CA SER A 678 5.48 7.58 32.65
C SER A 678 4.34 6.75 32.02
N ASN A 679 4.68 5.78 31.17
CA ASN A 679 3.76 5.09 30.27
C ASN A 679 3.11 3.83 30.88
N VAL A 680 2.70 3.93 32.16
CA VAL A 680 2.06 2.82 32.89
C VAL A 680 0.54 2.95 32.95
N TRP A 681 -0.15 1.82 32.80
CA TRP A 681 -1.61 1.71 32.85
C TRP A 681 -2.07 0.64 33.85
N VAL A 682 -3.28 0.81 34.38
CA VAL A 682 -3.95 -0.21 35.18
C VAL A 682 -4.52 -1.28 34.24
N ARG A 683 -4.07 -2.51 34.40
CA ARG A 683 -4.60 -3.70 33.74
C ARG A 683 -5.67 -4.33 34.62
N ILE A 684 -6.84 -4.60 34.05
CA ILE A 684 -7.88 -5.41 34.69
C ILE A 684 -7.57 -6.89 34.44
N ASN A 685 -7.36 -7.65 35.50
CA ASN A 685 -7.15 -9.08 35.46
C ASN A 685 -8.50 -9.78 35.69
N ARG A 686 -8.96 -10.52 34.66
CA ARG A 686 -10.23 -11.26 34.65
C ARG A 686 -10.05 -12.77 34.82
N GLU A 687 -8.80 -13.22 34.87
CA GLU A 687 -8.43 -14.57 35.26
C GLU A 687 -8.36 -14.60 36.79
N HIS A 688 -9.02 -15.57 37.41
CA HIS A 688 -9.00 -15.77 38.87
C HIS A 688 -8.31 -17.08 39.25
N PRO A 689 -6.98 -17.16 39.10
CA PRO A 689 -6.20 -18.22 39.73
C PRO A 689 -6.06 -17.89 41.22
N GLY A 690 -6.84 -18.57 42.06
CA GLY A 690 -6.56 -18.60 43.49
C GLY A 690 -5.24 -19.31 43.79
N TYR A 691 -4.79 -20.18 42.87
CA TYR A 691 -3.64 -21.06 43.06
C TYR A 691 -2.77 -21.18 41.81
N THR A 692 -1.50 -21.48 42.03
CA THR A 692 -0.48 -21.84 41.03
C THR A 692 0.44 -22.94 41.60
N ILE A 693 1.22 -23.63 40.77
CA ILE A 693 2.23 -24.58 41.26
C ILE A 693 3.58 -23.88 41.27
N GLN A 694 4.15 -23.62 42.45
CA GLN A 694 5.51 -23.12 42.58
C GLN A 694 6.49 -24.30 42.52
N PHE A 695 7.45 -24.28 41.60
CA PHE A 695 8.34 -25.42 41.34
C PHE A 695 9.84 -25.13 41.61
N LEU A 696 10.23 -23.87 41.74
CA LEU A 696 11.61 -23.47 42.04
C LEU A 696 11.66 -22.10 42.75
N ALA A 697 12.64 -21.91 43.63
CA ALA A 697 12.96 -20.62 44.25
C ALA A 697 14.49 -20.40 44.26
N LEU A 698 14.96 -19.18 43.95
CA LEU A 698 16.38 -18.85 43.82
C LEU A 698 16.69 -17.42 44.30
N GLN A 699 17.89 -17.20 44.87
CA GLN A 699 18.41 -15.86 45.16
C GLN A 699 18.99 -15.14 43.92
N LYS A 700 19.42 -15.91 42.89
CA LYS A 700 19.91 -15.39 41.60
C LYS A 700 19.01 -15.95 40.49
N PRO A 701 18.42 -15.11 39.63
CA PRO A 701 17.43 -15.59 38.67
C PRO A 701 18.09 -16.39 37.53
N LYS A 702 17.43 -17.48 37.15
CA LYS A 702 17.63 -18.18 35.88
C LYS A 702 16.72 -17.60 34.79
N SER A 703 17.15 -17.72 33.53
CA SER A 703 16.33 -17.40 32.37
C SER A 703 15.21 -18.43 32.21
N ILE A 704 13.98 -17.97 31.97
CA ILE A 704 12.81 -18.83 31.75
C ILE A 704 13.02 -19.82 30.57
N LYS A 705 13.89 -19.46 29.61
CA LYS A 705 14.26 -20.33 28.47
C LYS A 705 15.01 -21.62 28.88
N GLN A 706 15.37 -21.79 30.15
CA GLN A 706 16.00 -23.02 30.67
C GLN A 706 14.98 -24.11 31.06
N PHE A 707 13.69 -23.78 31.15
CA PHE A 707 12.59 -24.72 31.41
C PHE A 707 11.90 -25.06 30.08
N THR A 708 12.59 -25.86 29.25
CA THR A 708 12.14 -26.20 27.89
C THR A 708 10.98 -27.21 27.85
N ASP A 709 10.86 -27.97 28.94
CA ASP A 709 9.83 -28.93 29.31
C ASP A 709 8.50 -28.28 29.75
N LEU A 710 8.57 -27.14 30.44
CA LEU A 710 7.41 -26.44 31.02
C LEU A 710 6.88 -25.30 30.14
N SER A 711 5.56 -25.21 29.99
CA SER A 711 4.86 -24.01 29.48
C SER A 711 4.38 -23.09 30.61
N ASP A 712 3.91 -21.89 30.25
CA ASP A 712 3.37 -20.86 31.17
C ASP A 712 4.19 -20.61 32.45
N VAL A 713 5.53 -20.62 32.32
CA VAL A 713 6.44 -20.36 33.44
C VAL A 713 6.40 -18.87 33.78
N MET A 714 5.80 -18.57 34.93
CA MET A 714 5.72 -17.24 35.55
C MET A 714 6.85 -17.04 36.56
N VAL A 715 7.32 -15.79 36.73
CA VAL A 715 8.38 -15.45 37.71
C VAL A 715 7.94 -14.28 38.57
N TYR A 716 8.10 -14.44 39.89
CA TYR A 716 7.78 -13.44 40.91
C TYR A 716 9.02 -13.13 41.75
N ARG A 717 9.41 -11.85 41.86
CA ARG A 717 10.46 -11.40 42.79
C ARG A 717 9.82 -10.97 44.11
N GLY A 718 10.07 -11.71 45.18
CA GLY A 718 9.59 -11.36 46.53
C GLY A 718 10.31 -10.16 47.15
N HIS A 719 9.74 -9.59 48.22
CA HIS A 719 10.35 -8.53 49.02
C HIS A 719 11.63 -9.00 49.75
N ASP A 720 11.78 -10.31 49.91
CA ASP A 720 12.98 -11.01 50.40
C ASP A 720 14.07 -11.17 49.32
N GLY A 721 13.86 -10.63 48.12
CA GLY A 721 14.75 -10.76 46.97
C GLY A 721 14.75 -12.14 46.32
N ILE A 722 13.93 -13.09 46.77
CA ILE A 722 13.90 -14.46 46.23
C ILE A 722 12.96 -14.53 45.02
N TYR A 723 13.53 -14.97 43.91
CA TYR A 723 12.86 -15.23 42.64
C TYR A 723 12.17 -16.59 42.70
N ARG A 724 10.85 -16.60 42.55
CA ARG A 724 9.99 -17.78 42.64
C ARG A 724 9.39 -18.07 41.27
N TYR A 725 9.52 -19.31 40.81
CA TYR A 725 9.07 -19.78 39.51
C TYR A 725 7.84 -20.66 39.69
N CYS A 726 6.78 -20.35 38.94
CA CYS A 726 5.50 -21.04 39.02
C CYS A 726 4.97 -21.41 37.63
N VAL A 727 4.04 -22.37 37.57
CA VAL A 727 3.32 -22.78 36.36
C VAL A 727 1.84 -23.03 36.63
N GLY A 728 1.03 -22.75 35.62
CA GLY A 728 -0.42 -22.98 35.64
C GLY A 728 -1.19 -22.02 36.55
N LYS A 729 -2.49 -21.95 36.29
CA LYS A 729 -3.42 -21.00 36.88
C LYS A 729 -4.73 -21.73 37.19
N TYR A 730 -5.04 -21.86 38.48
CA TYR A 730 -6.09 -22.76 38.95
C TYR A 730 -7.03 -22.00 39.89
N SER A 731 -8.34 -22.18 39.74
CA SER A 731 -9.33 -21.48 40.56
C SER A 731 -9.55 -22.18 41.91
N THR A 732 -9.21 -23.46 42.00
CA THR A 732 -9.28 -24.30 43.21
C THR A 732 -7.92 -24.93 43.54
N PRO A 733 -7.65 -25.30 44.81
CA PRO A 733 -6.45 -26.05 45.15
C PRO A 733 -6.53 -27.50 44.63
N GLU A 734 -7.71 -28.07 44.41
CA GLU A 734 -7.90 -29.41 43.86
C GLU A 734 -7.42 -29.50 42.41
N GLU A 735 -7.79 -28.53 41.55
CA GLU A 735 -7.26 -28.41 40.18
C GLU A 735 -5.72 -28.30 40.18
N ALA A 736 -5.16 -27.48 41.07
CA ALA A 736 -3.71 -27.30 41.18
C ALA A 736 -2.98 -28.56 41.66
N ASN A 737 -3.60 -29.35 42.57
CA ASN A 737 -3.03 -30.61 43.05
C ASN A 737 -3.10 -31.73 41.99
N ALA A 738 -4.13 -31.74 41.13
CA ALA A 738 -4.23 -32.68 40.02
C ALA A 738 -3.08 -32.52 39.01
N ASP A 739 -2.61 -31.28 38.80
CA ASP A 739 -1.48 -30.97 37.92
C ASP A 739 -0.12 -30.98 38.65
N LEU A 740 -0.08 -30.81 39.97
CA LEU A 740 1.14 -30.93 40.78
C LEU A 740 1.86 -32.27 40.57
N ALA A 741 1.10 -33.38 40.51
CA ALA A 741 1.67 -34.71 40.26
C ALA A 741 2.42 -34.80 38.91
N LYS A 742 1.98 -34.03 37.91
CA LYS A 742 2.63 -33.96 36.60
C LYS A 742 3.96 -33.18 36.67
N ILE A 743 3.97 -32.07 37.42
CA ILE A 743 5.17 -31.26 37.67
C ILE A 743 6.22 -32.05 38.46
N VAL A 744 5.82 -32.78 39.50
CA VAL A 744 6.70 -33.69 40.25
C VAL A 744 7.25 -34.79 39.33
N GLY A 745 6.41 -35.35 38.45
CA GLY A 745 6.81 -36.35 37.44
C GLY A 745 7.84 -35.86 36.40
N LEU A 746 7.96 -34.54 36.18
CA LEU A 746 9.01 -33.94 35.35
C LEU A 746 10.34 -33.73 36.10
N GLY A 747 10.42 -34.13 37.37
CA GLY A 747 11.64 -34.04 38.19
C GLY A 747 11.66 -32.87 39.19
N TYR A 748 10.63 -32.02 39.20
CA TYR A 748 10.50 -30.93 40.17
C TYR A 748 9.92 -31.44 41.51
N SER A 749 10.65 -32.33 42.18
CA SER A 749 10.22 -33.00 43.41
C SER A 749 9.95 -32.06 44.61
N GLY A 750 10.45 -30.83 44.56
CA GLY A 750 10.17 -29.77 45.54
C GLY A 750 9.01 -28.84 45.16
N ALA A 751 8.21 -29.17 44.15
CA ALA A 751 7.06 -28.37 43.75
C ALA A 751 5.90 -28.48 44.75
N PHE A 752 5.11 -27.41 44.87
CA PHE A 752 3.92 -27.37 45.73
C PHE A 752 2.86 -26.40 45.20
N VAL A 753 1.59 -26.65 45.55
CA VAL A 753 0.49 -25.71 45.30
C VAL A 753 0.63 -24.51 46.21
N ARG A 754 0.60 -23.31 45.62
CA ARG A 754 0.72 -22.02 46.30
C ARG A 754 -0.50 -21.14 46.01
N GLU A 755 -1.08 -20.57 47.06
CA GLU A 755 -2.12 -19.55 46.98
C GLU A 755 -1.57 -18.23 46.40
N LEU A 756 -2.32 -17.58 45.52
CA LEU A 756 -2.01 -16.30 44.91
C LEU A 756 -2.84 -15.18 45.55
N GLY A 757 -2.18 -14.26 46.27
CA GLY A 757 -2.83 -13.14 46.96
C GLY A 757 -2.39 -12.91 48.40
N LYS A 758 -1.39 -13.68 48.89
CA LYS A 758 -0.72 -13.52 50.19
C LYS A 758 0.80 -13.55 50.00
#